data_AF-A0A2S5B835-F1
#
_entry.id   AF-A0A2S5B835-F1
#
_cell.length_a   1.000
_cell.length_b   1.000
_cell.length_c   1.000
_cell.angle_alpha   90.00
_cell.angle_beta   90.00
_cell.angle_gamma   90.00
#
_symmetry.space_group_name_H-M   'P 1'
#
loop_
_entity.id
_entity.type
_entity.pdbx_description
1 polymer ?
#
loop_
_entity_poly.entity_id
_entity_poly.type
_entity_poly.pdbx_seq_one_letter_code
_entity_poly.pdbx_strand_id
1 'polypeptide(L)'
;MDIDDIFKRPPLPKSAISGAGANKRKHEPPTFDPQSYKSVKLDSDSSASTAAGTSGPTAKKSGVTIRDVGEDGSDEDEDDLDANGKGGEFAPGQDADYYAEEDGDGRFFGGGLSNVQKQVLQIMENGGEEQELPGEDLTPQSVRKQLLGLEKAVNKNRDLRTKYPTDPEKFVDSEFNLLETLRALFLFSTKPALTYPLMLENATPNTLADLLSHENIDVPVAVIEVLEELLDPEDLEGGDLEDEEDGEQAEELLEQKRAALKALLDGLVEAGVVDLVVAQLQRLNEEDEGERTGLFHTLGLIENLVTLSPQIASPFLSPKSPFLSFLISRLAQDKKPSEYDQNRYYAAEMLALVLSLPPELVDGVNEARQRVGQEGGVDSLLKVLSVYRKRDPHSGDEIEFMENTFDALCSCLSSPIPTRSTTVSPGRPAVHVVKSAFLEGEGVELLVLMLKAKNLSRSRAIKTLDHALQGREGAPLCERFVESLGLKTLFAVFMGRSDDKKKKKAAGLTTHEDIEHILAILSSLFTSLPSDSPSRMRLLAKFVENDYEKVDRLLEIREELEARIAKGIDPALASEMDDDELYLEKLENGLFALQLTDYVVAWVCMEDDGARDHIIMLLSRRDQSLRDVVAVLDEYASNIGDGDAAGADRPEDAPPTEGEERRAILGELAQYLESVA
;
A
#
# COMPACT_ATOMS: atom_id res chain seq x y z
N MET A 1 11.08 10.76 29.82
CA MET A 1 10.84 10.38 28.42
C MET A 1 9.43 10.80 28.16
N ASP A 2 9.24 11.74 27.23
CA ASP A 2 7.96 12.35 26.94
C ASP A 2 7.10 11.34 26.16
N ILE A 3 5.83 11.19 26.54
CA ILE A 3 4.90 10.23 25.91
C ILE A 3 4.61 10.63 24.45
N ASP A 4 4.66 11.92 24.16
CA ASP A 4 4.39 12.50 22.83
C ASP A 4 5.41 12.11 21.76
N ASP A 5 6.64 11.76 22.13
CA ASP A 5 7.70 11.44 21.16
C ASP A 5 7.65 9.98 20.66
N ILE A 6 6.85 9.11 21.29
CA ILE A 6 6.64 7.72 20.84
C ILE A 6 5.59 7.66 19.72
N PHE A 7 4.77 8.70 19.58
CA PHE A 7 3.54 8.68 18.81
C PHE A 7 3.46 9.71 17.68
N LYS A 8 4.50 10.54 17.53
CA LYS A 8 4.72 11.29 16.30
C LYS A 8 5.02 10.31 15.17
N ARG A 9 3.99 9.98 14.40
CA ARG A 9 4.12 9.27 13.11
C ARG A 9 5.18 10.02 12.28
N PRO A 10 6.31 9.39 11.90
CA PRO A 10 7.14 9.94 10.84
C PRO A 10 6.27 10.06 9.58
N PRO A 11 6.45 11.09 8.73
CA PRO A 11 5.71 11.17 7.48
C PRO A 11 6.04 9.94 6.62
N LEU A 12 5.07 9.04 6.49
CA LEU A 12 5.14 7.93 5.55
C LEU A 12 5.25 8.50 4.12
N PRO A 13 5.98 7.84 3.21
CA PRO A 13 6.04 8.26 1.82
C PRO A 13 4.62 8.33 1.23
N LYS A 14 4.32 9.39 0.47
CA LYS A 14 2.99 9.67 -0.11
C LYS A 14 2.42 8.49 -0.94
N SER A 15 3.23 7.51 -1.31
CA SER A 15 2.79 6.26 -1.97
C SER A 15 2.10 5.24 -1.05
N ALA A 16 2.15 5.39 0.29
CA ALA A 16 1.46 4.53 1.25
C ALA A 16 0.08 5.09 1.69
N ILE A 17 -0.27 6.32 1.27
CA ILE A 17 -1.53 6.99 1.65
C ILE A 17 -2.59 6.84 0.54
N SER A 18 -2.23 6.37 -0.65
CA SER A 18 -3.20 6.23 -1.76
C SER A 18 -4.16 5.04 -1.64
N GLY A 19 -3.97 4.15 -0.65
CA GLY A 19 -4.85 3.01 -0.39
C GLY A 19 -5.99 3.29 0.60
N ALA A 20 -5.83 4.27 1.49
CA ALA A 20 -6.82 4.61 2.51
C ALA A 20 -7.03 6.13 2.59
N GLY A 21 -8.15 6.63 2.07
CA GLY A 21 -8.73 7.91 2.51
C GLY A 21 -8.75 9.11 1.57
N ALA A 22 -8.29 9.04 0.31
CA ALA A 22 -8.26 10.23 -0.57
C ALA A 22 -9.26 10.20 -1.74
N ASN A 23 -10.58 10.20 -1.45
CA ASN A 23 -11.62 10.79 -2.32
C ASN A 23 -13.03 10.70 -1.67
N LYS A 24 -13.33 11.58 -0.71
CA LYS A 24 -14.73 11.97 -0.42
C LYS A 24 -14.87 13.46 -0.70
N ARG A 25 -15.22 13.81 -1.95
CA ARG A 25 -15.86 15.10 -2.21
C ARG A 25 -17.14 15.14 -1.39
N LYS A 26 -17.26 16.13 -0.50
CA LYS A 26 -18.51 16.46 0.21
C LYS A 26 -19.64 16.59 -0.81
N HIS A 27 -20.49 15.57 -0.93
CA HIS A 27 -21.79 15.69 -1.55
C HIS A 27 -22.74 16.20 -0.47
N GLU A 28 -23.15 17.47 -0.59
CA GLU A 28 -24.31 17.96 0.18
C GLU A 28 -25.56 17.15 -0.22
N PRO A 29 -26.44 16.80 0.73
CA PRO A 29 -27.68 16.09 0.44
C PRO A 29 -28.59 16.97 -0.44
N PRO A 30 -29.26 16.40 -1.46
CA PRO A 30 -30.14 17.17 -2.32
C PRO A 30 -31.33 17.69 -1.50
N THR A 31 -31.46 19.01 -1.44
CA THR A 31 -32.65 19.67 -0.88
C THR A 31 -33.83 19.46 -1.82
N PHE A 32 -34.90 18.89 -1.29
CA PHE A 32 -36.14 18.62 -2.01
C PHE A 32 -36.91 19.95 -2.21
N ASP A 33 -36.88 20.50 -3.42
CA ASP A 33 -37.69 21.68 -3.80
C ASP A 33 -38.99 21.22 -4.53
N PRO A 34 -40.18 21.33 -3.89
CA PRO A 34 -41.44 20.90 -4.47
C PRO A 34 -41.98 21.81 -5.60
N GLN A 35 -41.23 22.83 -6.05
CA GLN A 35 -41.71 23.78 -7.06
C GLN A 35 -41.12 23.61 -8.47
N SER A 36 -40.27 22.61 -8.70
CA SER A 36 -39.59 22.43 -10.00
C SER A 36 -40.43 21.81 -11.13
N TYR A 37 -41.65 21.33 -10.85
CA TYR A 37 -42.54 20.76 -11.87
C TYR A 37 -43.79 21.60 -12.16
N LYS A 38 -43.59 22.86 -12.56
CA LYS A 38 -44.60 23.63 -13.33
C LYS A 38 -43.94 24.58 -14.32
N SER A 39 -43.58 24.10 -15.51
CA SER A 39 -43.83 24.87 -16.73
C SER A 39 -43.81 23.98 -17.98
N VAL A 40 -44.99 23.95 -18.59
CA VAL A 40 -45.35 23.40 -19.89
C VAL A 40 -44.66 24.19 -21.01
N LYS A 41 -44.19 23.52 -22.07
CA LYS A 41 -44.70 23.74 -23.44
C LYS A 41 -44.22 22.71 -24.48
N LEU A 42 -45.24 22.27 -25.21
CA LEU A 42 -45.25 21.47 -26.43
C LEU A 42 -44.62 22.22 -27.62
N ASP A 43 -44.09 21.48 -28.58
CA ASP A 43 -44.38 21.71 -30.00
C ASP A 43 -44.30 20.41 -30.83
N SER A 44 -45.35 20.21 -31.63
CA SER A 44 -45.56 19.29 -32.75
C SER A 44 -44.64 19.66 -33.95
N ASP A 45 -44.36 18.88 -35.00
CA ASP A 45 -45.21 17.96 -35.78
C ASP A 45 -44.39 17.23 -36.89
N SER A 46 -44.98 16.16 -37.44
CA SER A 46 -44.93 15.68 -38.85
C SER A 46 -43.88 14.67 -39.41
N SER A 47 -44.43 13.49 -39.78
CA SER A 47 -44.40 12.83 -41.12
C SER A 47 -43.41 11.68 -41.47
N ALA A 48 -43.97 10.45 -41.45
CA ALA A 48 -44.10 9.42 -42.50
C ALA A 48 -42.96 9.03 -43.48
N SER A 49 -42.69 7.71 -43.58
CA SER A 49 -42.62 6.84 -44.81
C SER A 49 -41.77 5.57 -44.52
N THR A 50 -42.36 4.37 -44.36
CA THR A 50 -42.71 3.30 -45.34
C THR A 50 -41.58 2.45 -45.94
N ALA A 51 -41.82 1.12 -45.89
CA ALA A 51 -41.37 0.01 -46.75
C ALA A 51 -39.95 -0.56 -46.54
N ALA A 52 -39.63 -1.82 -46.85
CA ALA A 52 -40.27 -3.14 -46.98
C ALA A 52 -39.14 -4.08 -47.50
N GLY A 53 -39.23 -5.40 -47.26
CA GLY A 53 -38.48 -6.39 -48.08
C GLY A 53 -37.65 -7.42 -47.30
N THR A 54 -38.24 -8.50 -46.78
CA THR A 54 -38.27 -9.86 -47.39
C THR A 54 -37.00 -10.71 -47.27
N SER A 55 -37.17 -11.86 -46.60
CA SER A 55 -36.77 -13.25 -46.97
C SER A 55 -35.95 -14.00 -45.90
N GLY A 56 -36.55 -15.08 -45.36
CA GLY A 56 -35.93 -16.07 -44.46
C GLY A 56 -35.11 -17.14 -45.21
N PRO A 57 -34.91 -18.40 -44.72
CA PRO A 57 -35.69 -19.08 -43.67
C PRO A 57 -34.91 -20.07 -42.73
N THR A 58 -35.67 -20.72 -41.82
CA THR A 58 -35.44 -22.00 -41.10
C THR A 58 -34.47 -22.01 -39.91
N ALA A 59 -34.66 -22.71 -38.77
CA ALA A 59 -35.69 -23.57 -38.15
C ALA A 59 -35.27 -23.66 -36.64
N LYS A 60 -36.09 -23.88 -35.61
CA LYS A 60 -37.01 -24.99 -35.33
C LYS A 60 -37.94 -24.61 -34.17
N LYS A 61 -39.15 -25.17 -34.22
CA LYS A 61 -40.20 -25.18 -33.22
C LYS A 61 -39.93 -26.20 -32.11
N SER A 62 -40.34 -25.90 -30.88
CA SER A 62 -41.38 -26.68 -30.22
C SER A 62 -42.20 -25.75 -29.33
N GLY A 63 -43.53 -25.86 -29.41
CA GLY A 63 -44.48 -25.14 -28.60
C GLY A 63 -45.72 -26.01 -28.43
N VAL A 64 -46.44 -25.82 -27.33
CA VAL A 64 -47.82 -26.24 -27.03
C VAL A 64 -48.31 -25.28 -25.92
N THR A 65 -48.98 -24.16 -26.24
CA THR A 65 -50.45 -23.90 -26.33
C THR A 65 -51.19 -24.01 -24.97
N ILE A 66 -51.59 -22.91 -24.32
CA ILE A 66 -52.74 -21.97 -24.50
C ILE A 66 -54.01 -22.40 -23.73
N ARG A 67 -54.52 -21.46 -22.90
CA ARG A 67 -55.91 -20.98 -22.69
C ARG A 67 -55.85 -19.97 -21.53
N ASP A 68 -56.04 -18.65 -21.62
CA ASP A 68 -56.88 -17.73 -22.42
C ASP A 68 -58.37 -17.73 -22.01
N VAL A 69 -58.77 -16.73 -21.21
CA VAL A 69 -60.03 -15.94 -21.12
C VAL A 69 -59.70 -14.76 -20.14
N GLY A 70 -59.66 -13.48 -20.53
CA GLY A 70 -60.79 -12.53 -20.73
C GLY A 70 -61.36 -12.08 -19.36
N GLU A 71 -61.66 -10.83 -19.01
CA GLU A 71 -61.86 -9.53 -19.68
C GLU A 71 -62.15 -8.51 -18.53
N ASP A 72 -62.01 -7.20 -18.78
CA ASP A 72 -62.56 -6.04 -18.02
C ASP A 72 -62.08 -5.80 -16.56
N GLY A 73 -61.86 -4.59 -16.03
CA GLY A 73 -62.19 -3.22 -16.40
C GLY A 73 -62.26 -2.37 -15.12
N SER A 74 -62.08 -1.05 -15.27
CA SER A 74 -62.41 0.08 -14.36
C SER A 74 -61.59 0.39 -13.10
N ASP A 75 -61.24 1.68 -13.05
CA ASP A 75 -60.69 2.51 -11.98
C ASP A 75 -61.59 2.69 -10.74
N GLU A 76 -60.98 3.32 -9.73
CA GLU A 76 -61.52 4.27 -8.73
C GLU A 76 -61.93 3.79 -7.31
N ASP A 77 -61.31 4.48 -6.34
CA ASP A 77 -61.80 4.98 -5.03
C ASP A 77 -61.90 4.00 -3.84
N GLU A 78 -61.03 4.15 -2.83
CA GLU A 78 -61.11 5.05 -1.64
C GLU A 78 -61.90 4.44 -0.45
N ASP A 79 -61.34 4.68 0.74
CA ASP A 79 -61.96 4.75 2.06
C ASP A 79 -62.13 3.50 2.96
N ASP A 80 -61.21 3.47 3.94
CA ASP A 80 -61.45 3.62 5.39
C ASP A 80 -61.95 2.45 6.27
N LEU A 81 -61.10 2.20 7.26
CA LEU A 81 -61.35 2.02 8.70
C LEU A 81 -61.84 0.66 9.26
N ASP A 82 -60.91 0.14 10.07
CA ASP A 82 -61.09 -0.29 11.46
C ASP A 82 -61.18 -1.79 11.83
N ALA A 83 -60.25 -2.11 12.74
CA ALA A 83 -60.40 -2.93 13.94
C ALA A 83 -60.27 -4.47 13.85
N ASN A 84 -59.07 -4.89 14.27
CA ASN A 84 -58.84 -5.83 15.37
C ASN A 84 -58.79 -7.34 15.03
N GLY A 85 -57.56 -7.86 15.00
CA GLY A 85 -57.19 -9.13 15.61
C GLY A 85 -57.43 -10.41 14.80
N LYS A 86 -56.35 -10.96 14.21
CA LYS A 86 -55.77 -12.29 14.51
C LYS A 86 -54.73 -12.64 13.44
N GLY A 87 -53.71 -13.39 13.87
CA GLY A 87 -52.47 -13.61 13.13
C GLY A 87 -52.63 -14.37 11.82
N GLY A 88 -51.71 -14.07 10.92
CA GLY A 88 -51.48 -14.74 9.64
C GLY A 88 -49.98 -14.78 9.36
N GLU A 89 -49.38 -15.90 9.75
CA GLU A 89 -48.13 -16.53 9.29
C GLU A 89 -47.08 -15.65 8.61
N PHE A 90 -46.07 -15.31 9.43
CA PHE A 90 -44.70 -15.06 9.03
C PHE A 90 -44.20 -16.21 8.12
N ALA A 91 -43.54 -15.86 7.01
CA ALA A 91 -43.01 -16.82 6.05
C ALA A 91 -42.09 -17.87 6.74
N PRO A 92 -42.08 -19.14 6.31
CA PRO A 92 -41.27 -20.15 6.96
C PRO A 92 -39.80 -19.86 6.66
N GLY A 93 -39.04 -19.46 7.68
CA GLY A 93 -37.58 -19.40 7.60
C GLY A 93 -36.92 -18.29 8.40
N GLN A 94 -37.51 -17.09 8.49
CA GLN A 94 -36.86 -15.95 9.17
C GLN A 94 -35.42 -15.69 8.69
N ASP A 95 -35.12 -16.05 7.44
CA ASP A 95 -33.83 -15.82 6.80
C ASP A 95 -33.84 -14.47 6.09
N ALA A 96 -32.85 -13.63 6.42
CA ALA A 96 -32.58 -12.36 5.74
C ALA A 96 -31.91 -12.54 4.36
N ASP A 97 -31.63 -13.78 3.96
CA ASP A 97 -30.86 -14.10 2.75
C ASP A 97 -31.69 -14.12 1.45
N TYR A 98 -32.96 -13.72 1.48
CA TYR A 98 -33.83 -13.82 0.30
C TYR A 98 -33.62 -12.72 -0.76
N TYR A 99 -32.81 -11.70 -0.48
CA TYR A 99 -32.47 -10.63 -1.44
C TYR A 99 -30.97 -10.35 -1.48
N ALA A 100 -30.16 -11.34 -1.86
CA ALA A 100 -28.87 -11.05 -2.47
C ALA A 100 -29.10 -10.81 -3.97
N GLU A 101 -29.19 -9.53 -4.37
CA GLU A 101 -28.97 -9.21 -5.78
C GLU A 101 -27.49 -9.49 -6.09
N GLU A 102 -27.25 -10.33 -7.10
CA GLU A 102 -25.92 -10.61 -7.64
C GLU A 102 -25.32 -9.32 -8.23
N ASP A 103 -24.63 -8.53 -7.42
CA ASP A 103 -23.72 -7.51 -7.94
C ASP A 103 -22.54 -8.21 -8.61
N GLY A 104 -22.43 -8.02 -9.93
CA GLY A 104 -21.45 -8.65 -10.82
C GLY A 104 -19.99 -8.21 -10.64
N ASP A 105 -19.61 -7.82 -9.42
CA ASP A 105 -18.28 -7.28 -9.08
C ASP A 105 -17.48 -8.18 -8.12
N GLY A 106 -17.89 -9.45 -7.94
CA GLY A 106 -17.08 -10.47 -7.25
C GLY A 106 -16.74 -10.16 -5.78
N ARG A 107 -17.27 -9.08 -5.22
CA ARG A 107 -17.19 -8.73 -3.81
C ARG A 107 -18.13 -9.62 -3.02
N PHE A 108 -17.74 -10.88 -2.86
CA PHE A 108 -18.30 -11.73 -1.83
C PHE A 108 -17.72 -11.29 -0.47
N PHE A 109 -18.28 -10.20 0.05
CA PHE A 109 -18.38 -10.02 1.49
C PHE A 109 -19.87 -10.16 1.82
N GLY A 110 -20.27 -11.39 2.10
CA GLY A 110 -21.27 -11.57 3.15
C GLY A 110 -20.72 -10.83 4.37
N GLY A 111 -21.40 -9.76 4.78
CA GLY A 111 -20.87 -8.73 5.68
C GLY A 111 -20.02 -9.29 6.81
N GLY A 112 -18.88 -8.64 7.06
CA GLY A 112 -17.83 -8.95 8.04
C GLY A 112 -18.28 -8.88 9.51
N LEU A 113 -19.50 -9.35 9.76
CA LEU A 113 -20.11 -9.53 11.05
C LEU A 113 -20.35 -11.04 11.15
N SER A 114 -19.76 -11.67 12.16
CA SER A 114 -20.11 -13.02 12.59
C SER A 114 -21.64 -13.13 12.77
N ASN A 115 -22.19 -14.35 12.73
CA ASN A 115 -23.62 -14.54 12.98
C ASN A 115 -24.08 -13.94 14.32
N VAL A 116 -23.16 -13.83 15.29
CA VAL A 116 -23.38 -13.16 16.57
C VAL A 116 -23.42 -11.64 16.40
N GLN A 117 -22.48 -11.04 15.68
CA GLN A 117 -22.47 -9.61 15.39
C GLN A 117 -23.67 -9.18 14.52
N LYS A 118 -24.10 -10.02 13.57
CA LYS A 118 -25.35 -9.82 12.80
C LYS A 118 -26.59 -9.90 13.68
N GLN A 119 -26.60 -10.84 14.63
CA GLN A 119 -27.70 -10.99 15.59
C GLN A 119 -27.75 -9.82 16.58
N VAL A 120 -26.59 -9.26 16.98
CA VAL A 120 -26.50 -8.04 17.80
C VAL A 120 -27.05 -6.84 17.03
N LEU A 121 -26.66 -6.66 15.77
CA LEU A 121 -27.17 -5.57 14.90
C LEU A 121 -28.67 -5.68 14.60
N GLN A 122 -29.19 -6.89 14.30
CA GLN A 122 -30.62 -7.11 14.06
C GLN A 122 -31.51 -6.86 15.28
N ILE A 123 -30.94 -7.00 16.50
CA ILE A 123 -31.64 -6.71 17.76
C ILE A 123 -31.60 -5.20 18.05
N MET A 124 -30.50 -4.51 17.73
CA MET A 124 -30.40 -3.05 17.83
C MET A 124 -31.36 -2.32 16.87
N GLU A 125 -31.55 -2.82 15.65
CA GLU A 125 -32.48 -2.21 14.67
C GLU A 125 -33.97 -2.45 14.97
N ASN A 126 -34.32 -3.53 15.68
CA ASN A 126 -35.72 -3.92 15.94
C ASN A 126 -36.23 -3.63 17.37
N GLY A 127 -35.38 -3.14 18.28
CA GLY A 127 -35.69 -3.00 19.70
C GLY A 127 -36.09 -1.57 20.14
N GLY A 128 -37.33 -1.17 19.90
CA GLY A 128 -37.93 0.04 20.48
C GLY A 128 -38.38 -0.10 21.95
N GLU A 129 -37.95 -1.15 22.66
CA GLU A 129 -38.22 -1.35 24.09
C GLU A 129 -36.92 -1.68 24.81
N GLU A 130 -36.56 -0.85 25.80
CA GLU A 130 -35.43 -1.00 26.72
C GLU A 130 -35.52 -2.33 27.49
N GLN A 131 -34.99 -3.40 26.90
CA GLN A 131 -34.70 -4.65 27.60
C GLN A 131 -33.19 -4.72 27.80
N GLU A 132 -32.74 -4.31 29.00
CA GLU A 132 -31.33 -4.38 29.43
C GLU A 132 -30.73 -5.76 29.10
N LEU A 133 -29.75 -5.77 28.21
CA LEU A 133 -29.00 -6.97 27.87
C LEU A 133 -28.08 -7.34 29.05
N PRO A 134 -27.91 -8.63 29.37
CA PRO A 134 -26.97 -9.05 30.42
C PRO A 134 -25.52 -8.86 29.93
N GLY A 135 -24.95 -7.67 30.13
CA GLY A 135 -23.57 -7.37 29.76
C GLY A 135 -23.23 -5.91 29.49
N GLU A 136 -24.21 -5.01 29.38
CA GLU A 136 -23.97 -3.62 28.94
C GLU A 136 -23.18 -2.77 29.95
N ASP A 137 -23.26 -3.07 31.24
CA ASP A 137 -22.42 -2.41 32.24
C ASP A 137 -21.12 -3.19 32.48
N LEU A 138 -20.13 -2.94 31.62
CA LEU A 138 -18.71 -3.21 31.90
C LEU A 138 -18.27 -2.47 33.17
N THR A 139 -18.52 -3.09 34.31
CA THR A 139 -18.04 -2.66 35.62
C THR A 139 -16.75 -3.42 35.98
N PRO A 140 -15.87 -2.86 36.84
CA PRO A 140 -14.67 -3.56 37.28
C PRO A 140 -14.94 -4.96 37.87
N GLN A 141 -16.08 -5.15 38.53
CA GLN A 141 -16.48 -6.43 39.11
C GLN A 141 -16.89 -7.45 38.04
N SER A 142 -17.62 -7.00 37.01
CA SER A 142 -18.04 -7.85 35.90
C SER A 142 -16.83 -8.33 35.08
N VAL A 143 -15.89 -7.43 34.76
CA VAL A 143 -14.64 -7.73 34.03
C VAL A 143 -13.82 -8.76 34.80
N ARG A 144 -13.56 -8.53 36.10
CA ARG A 144 -12.83 -9.50 36.95
C ARG A 144 -13.52 -10.86 37.04
N LYS A 145 -14.86 -10.89 37.02
CA LYS A 145 -15.64 -12.14 37.00
C LYS A 145 -15.48 -12.87 35.67
N GLN A 146 -15.48 -12.17 34.54
CA GLN A 146 -15.26 -12.74 33.21
C GLN A 146 -13.84 -13.31 33.07
N LEU A 147 -12.82 -12.55 33.48
CA LEU A 147 -11.42 -12.99 33.52
C LEU A 147 -11.24 -14.25 34.39
N LEU A 148 -11.85 -14.28 35.59
CA LEU A 148 -11.84 -15.48 36.43
C LEU A 148 -12.59 -16.66 35.78
N GLY A 149 -13.61 -16.38 34.97
CA GLY A 149 -14.34 -17.36 34.17
C GLY A 149 -13.44 -18.02 33.13
N LEU A 150 -12.67 -17.20 32.39
CA LEU A 150 -11.65 -17.67 31.44
C LEU A 150 -10.63 -18.58 32.15
N GLU A 151 -10.05 -18.13 33.26
CA GLU A 151 -9.09 -18.94 34.03
C GLU A 151 -9.66 -20.31 34.44
N LYS A 152 -10.92 -20.35 34.87
CA LYS A 152 -11.59 -21.62 35.20
C LYS A 152 -11.79 -22.50 33.98
N ALA A 153 -12.15 -21.91 32.84
CA ALA A 153 -12.33 -22.64 31.59
C ALA A 153 -11.01 -23.25 31.11
N VAL A 154 -9.93 -22.47 31.09
CA VAL A 154 -8.57 -22.92 30.75
C VAL A 154 -8.14 -24.09 31.64
N ASN A 155 -8.27 -23.93 32.96
CA ASN A 155 -7.87 -24.97 33.91
C ASN A 155 -8.73 -26.24 33.77
N LYS A 156 -10.04 -26.10 33.57
CA LYS A 156 -10.94 -27.24 33.38
C LYS A 156 -10.63 -28.00 32.09
N ASN A 157 -10.38 -27.28 30.99
CA ASN A 157 -10.00 -27.89 29.72
C ASN A 157 -8.66 -28.63 29.86
N ARG A 158 -7.62 -27.98 30.42
CA ARG A 158 -6.31 -28.59 30.68
C ARG A 158 -6.40 -29.86 31.54
N ASP A 159 -7.21 -29.82 32.60
CA ASP A 159 -7.44 -30.96 33.49
C ASP A 159 -8.10 -32.14 32.74
N LEU A 160 -9.10 -31.86 31.91
CA LEU A 160 -9.81 -32.89 31.15
C LEU A 160 -8.93 -33.49 30.04
N ARG A 161 -8.15 -32.67 29.32
CA ARG A 161 -7.15 -33.16 28.35
C ARG A 161 -6.08 -34.02 29.01
N THR A 162 -5.63 -33.64 30.20
CA THR A 162 -4.65 -34.44 30.98
C THR A 162 -5.25 -35.77 31.44
N LYS A 163 -6.52 -35.78 31.86
CA LYS A 163 -7.22 -37.00 32.31
C LYS A 163 -7.60 -37.92 31.17
N TYR A 164 -7.92 -37.36 30.00
CA TYR A 164 -8.43 -38.08 28.84
C TYR A 164 -7.66 -37.72 27.54
N PRO A 165 -6.34 -38.00 27.44
CA PRO A 165 -5.52 -37.53 26.30
C PRO A 165 -5.91 -38.12 24.94
N THR A 166 -6.62 -39.25 24.93
CA THR A 166 -6.96 -40.01 23.72
C THR A 166 -8.46 -40.04 23.43
N ASP A 167 -9.26 -39.29 24.20
CA ASP A 167 -10.72 -39.34 24.14
C ASP A 167 -11.30 -37.92 24.02
N PRO A 168 -11.31 -37.34 22.80
CA PRO A 168 -11.76 -35.97 22.56
C PRO A 168 -13.17 -35.68 23.03
N GLU A 169 -14.09 -36.65 22.90
CA GLU A 169 -15.50 -36.49 23.28
C GLU A 169 -15.67 -36.06 24.75
N LYS A 170 -14.70 -36.36 25.63
CA LYS A 170 -14.76 -36.00 27.05
C LYS A 170 -14.33 -34.58 27.37
N PHE A 171 -13.65 -33.89 26.47
CA PHE A 171 -13.18 -32.52 26.69
C PHE A 171 -13.73 -31.50 25.68
N VAL A 172 -14.39 -31.94 24.59
CA VAL A 172 -15.02 -31.05 23.59
C VAL A 172 -15.96 -30.01 24.23
N ASP A 173 -16.84 -30.40 25.15
CA ASP A 173 -17.73 -29.43 25.82
C ASP A 173 -16.95 -28.37 26.62
N SER A 174 -15.82 -28.76 27.22
CA SER A 174 -14.98 -27.82 27.96
C SER A 174 -14.17 -26.90 27.05
N GLU A 175 -13.89 -27.36 25.83
CA GLU A 175 -13.21 -26.62 24.78
C GLU A 175 -14.13 -25.59 24.13
N PHE A 176 -15.37 -25.97 23.84
CA PHE A 176 -16.41 -25.03 23.41
C PHE A 176 -16.62 -23.92 24.45
N ASN A 177 -16.73 -24.27 25.73
CA ASN A 177 -16.84 -23.29 26.81
C ASN A 177 -15.58 -22.39 26.91
N LEU A 178 -14.38 -22.91 26.61
CA LEU A 178 -13.17 -22.10 26.57
C LEU A 178 -13.23 -21.07 25.44
N LEU A 179 -13.62 -21.50 24.23
CA LEU A 179 -13.79 -20.62 23.08
C LEU A 179 -14.85 -19.54 23.33
N GLU A 180 -16.00 -19.88 23.94
CA GLU A 180 -17.01 -18.89 24.34
C GLU A 180 -16.45 -17.86 25.33
N THR A 181 -15.67 -18.29 26.33
CA THR A 181 -15.05 -17.37 27.29
C THR A 181 -13.97 -16.49 26.67
N LEU A 182 -13.28 -16.96 25.63
CA LEU A 182 -12.34 -16.15 24.86
C LEU A 182 -13.07 -15.09 24.04
N ARG A 183 -14.10 -15.48 23.30
CA ARG A 183 -14.90 -14.54 22.48
C ARG A 183 -15.62 -13.49 23.32
N ALA A 184 -15.95 -13.80 24.58
CA ALA A 184 -16.49 -12.79 25.48
C ALA A 184 -15.54 -11.60 25.73
N LEU A 185 -14.23 -11.77 25.50
CA LEU A 185 -13.24 -10.70 25.63
C LEU A 185 -13.33 -9.65 24.53
N PHE A 186 -14.00 -9.90 23.40
CA PHE A 186 -14.22 -8.87 22.37
C PHE A 186 -14.88 -7.62 22.95
N LEU A 187 -15.79 -7.78 23.92
CA LEU A 187 -16.42 -6.65 24.60
C LEU A 187 -15.42 -5.74 25.34
N PHE A 188 -14.18 -6.17 25.55
CA PHE A 188 -13.19 -5.37 26.25
C PHE A 188 -12.62 -4.23 25.38
N SER A 189 -12.65 -4.35 24.04
CA SER A 189 -12.22 -3.27 23.13
C SER A 189 -13.11 -2.04 23.26
N THR A 190 -14.36 -2.19 23.72
CA THR A 190 -15.29 -1.05 23.84
C THR A 190 -14.97 -0.09 24.99
N LYS A 191 -14.21 -0.52 26.02
CA LYS A 191 -13.77 0.35 27.15
C LYS A 191 -12.32 0.07 27.57
N PRO A 192 -11.30 0.29 26.69
CA PRO A 192 -9.91 -0.12 26.91
C PRO A 192 -9.30 0.45 28.19
N ALA A 193 -9.60 1.72 28.49
CA ALA A 193 -9.11 2.43 29.69
C ALA A 193 -9.50 1.74 31.01
N LEU A 194 -10.61 1.01 31.03
CA LEU A 194 -11.07 0.25 32.19
C LEU A 194 -10.63 -1.21 32.14
N THR A 195 -10.77 -1.85 30.98
CA THR A 195 -10.66 -3.31 30.83
C THR A 195 -9.20 -3.77 30.79
N TYR A 196 -8.33 -3.07 30.09
CA TYR A 196 -6.95 -3.52 29.85
C TYR A 196 -6.09 -3.50 31.12
N PRO A 197 -6.18 -2.49 32.01
CA PRO A 197 -5.51 -2.53 33.30
C PRO A 197 -5.94 -3.74 34.14
N LEU A 198 -7.22 -4.11 34.11
CA LEU A 198 -7.74 -5.29 34.82
C LEU A 198 -7.24 -6.59 34.20
N MET A 199 -7.08 -6.65 32.87
CA MET A 199 -6.46 -7.78 32.20
C MET A 199 -5.02 -7.99 32.69
N LEU A 200 -4.24 -6.90 32.82
CA LEU A 200 -2.87 -6.92 33.31
C LEU A 200 -2.79 -7.35 34.78
N GLU A 201 -3.64 -6.81 35.66
CA GLU A 201 -3.72 -7.21 37.07
C GLU A 201 -3.99 -8.72 37.25
N ASN A 202 -4.74 -9.29 36.32
CA ASN A 202 -5.11 -10.71 36.32
C ASN A 202 -4.13 -11.61 35.54
N ALA A 203 -3.00 -11.09 35.07
CA ALA A 203 -2.01 -11.82 34.25
C ALA A 203 -2.61 -12.45 32.98
N THR A 204 -3.65 -11.83 32.43
CA THR A 204 -4.33 -12.31 31.21
C THR A 204 -3.38 -12.46 30.02
N PRO A 205 -2.40 -11.56 29.79
CA PRO A 205 -1.40 -11.76 28.73
C PRO A 205 -0.66 -13.11 28.82
N ASN A 206 -0.31 -13.57 30.03
CA ASN A 206 0.34 -14.88 30.21
C ASN A 206 -0.61 -16.03 29.85
N THR A 207 -1.87 -15.91 30.23
CA THR A 207 -2.90 -16.91 29.88
C THR A 207 -3.12 -16.99 28.38
N LEU A 208 -3.18 -15.84 27.69
CA LEU A 208 -3.30 -15.79 26.22
C LEU A 208 -2.06 -16.37 25.53
N ALA A 209 -0.86 -16.08 26.03
CA ALA A 209 0.39 -16.68 25.55
C ALA A 209 0.37 -18.21 25.68
N ASP A 210 -0.04 -18.75 26.83
CA ASP A 210 -0.16 -20.20 27.03
C ASP A 210 -1.15 -20.83 26.02
N LEU A 211 -2.26 -20.14 25.71
CA LEU A 211 -3.28 -20.62 24.79
C LEU A 211 -2.86 -20.59 23.32
N LEU A 212 -1.94 -19.70 22.91
CA LEU A 212 -1.39 -19.72 21.54
C LEU A 212 -0.62 -21.01 21.22
N SER A 213 -0.13 -21.71 22.24
CA SER A 213 0.56 -23.00 22.10
C SER A 213 -0.38 -24.21 22.19
N HIS A 214 -1.71 -23.98 22.24
CA HIS A 214 -2.69 -25.04 22.41
C HIS A 214 -2.72 -26.01 21.21
N GLU A 215 -3.04 -27.28 21.50
CA GLU A 215 -2.99 -28.38 20.52
C GLU A 215 -4.09 -28.29 19.46
N ASN A 216 -5.30 -27.85 19.85
CA ASN A 216 -6.35 -27.52 18.89
C ASN A 216 -6.12 -26.10 18.35
N ILE A 217 -6.03 -25.97 17.03
CA ILE A 217 -5.77 -24.73 16.29
C ILE A 217 -6.90 -23.71 16.44
N ASP A 218 -8.13 -24.14 16.69
CA ASP A 218 -9.25 -23.22 16.92
C ASP A 218 -8.99 -22.29 18.12
N VAL A 219 -8.27 -22.77 19.13
CA VAL A 219 -7.98 -21.99 20.34
C VAL A 219 -6.95 -20.88 20.08
N PRO A 220 -5.76 -21.14 19.49
CA PRO A 220 -4.85 -20.09 19.05
C PRO A 220 -5.49 -19.11 18.07
N VAL A 221 -6.30 -19.58 17.13
CA VAL A 221 -7.02 -18.72 16.17
C VAL A 221 -7.97 -17.79 16.91
N ALA A 222 -8.78 -18.30 17.85
CA ALA A 222 -9.66 -17.46 18.67
C ALA A 222 -8.89 -16.46 19.55
N VAL A 223 -7.69 -16.81 20.05
CA VAL A 223 -6.83 -15.87 20.76
C VAL A 223 -6.31 -14.78 19.83
N ILE A 224 -5.91 -15.13 18.61
CA ILE A 224 -5.44 -14.17 17.59
C ILE A 224 -6.56 -13.19 17.23
N GLU A 225 -7.77 -13.68 16.93
CA GLU A 225 -8.93 -12.84 16.62
C GLU A 225 -9.22 -11.85 17.76
N VAL A 226 -9.22 -12.33 19.01
CA VAL A 226 -9.41 -11.46 20.19
C VAL A 226 -8.29 -10.43 20.30
N LEU A 227 -7.04 -10.81 20.12
CA LEU A 227 -5.92 -9.88 20.21
C LEU A 227 -5.91 -8.85 19.07
N GLU A 228 -6.32 -9.25 17.86
CA GLU A 228 -6.44 -8.36 16.71
C GLU A 228 -7.44 -7.24 17.00
N GLU A 229 -8.64 -7.59 17.48
CA GLU A 229 -9.66 -6.62 17.90
C GLU A 229 -9.19 -5.73 19.05
N LEU A 230 -8.58 -6.31 20.09
CA LEU A 230 -8.13 -5.53 21.26
C LEU A 230 -7.00 -4.54 20.93
N LEU A 231 -6.29 -4.76 19.83
CA LEU A 231 -5.14 -3.97 19.40
C LEU A 231 -5.40 -3.23 18.09
N ASP A 232 -6.65 -3.02 17.71
CA ASP A 232 -6.98 -2.28 16.50
C ASP A 232 -6.49 -0.82 16.61
N PRO A 233 -5.59 -0.36 15.72
CA PRO A 233 -5.16 1.03 15.70
C PRO A 233 -6.26 2.02 15.26
N GLU A 234 -7.31 1.57 14.55
CA GLU A 234 -8.42 2.43 14.11
C GLU A 234 -9.19 3.03 15.31
N ASP A 235 -9.25 2.30 16.43
CA ASP A 235 -9.85 2.76 17.69
C ASP A 235 -9.18 4.03 18.28
N LEU A 236 -7.97 4.36 17.81
CA LEU A 236 -7.22 5.54 18.24
C LEU A 236 -7.42 6.76 17.33
N GLU A 237 -8.14 6.63 16.21
CA GLU A 237 -8.30 7.72 15.23
C GLU A 237 -9.42 8.72 15.57
N GLY A 238 -10.13 8.51 16.69
CA GLY A 238 -11.02 9.52 17.29
C GLY A 238 -12.31 9.80 16.51
N GLY A 239 -12.64 9.01 15.49
CA GLY A 239 -13.83 9.19 14.64
C GLY A 239 -15.16 9.17 15.40
N ASP A 240 -15.22 8.45 16.53
CA ASP A 240 -16.42 8.38 17.38
C ASP A 240 -16.57 9.56 18.36
N LEU A 241 -15.58 10.46 18.43
CA LEU A 241 -15.53 11.56 19.39
C LEU A 241 -15.91 12.92 18.77
N GLU A 242 -16.24 12.96 17.47
CA GLU A 242 -16.67 14.20 16.78
C GLU A 242 -18.01 14.74 17.29
N ASP A 243 -18.81 13.91 17.99
CA ASP A 243 -20.12 14.26 18.54
C ASP A 243 -20.09 14.68 20.03
N GLU A 244 -18.92 14.64 20.71
CA GLU A 244 -18.81 15.09 22.10
C GLU A 244 -18.65 16.63 22.16
N GLU A 245 -19.62 17.31 22.81
CA GLU A 245 -19.73 18.78 22.86
C GLU A 245 -18.54 19.50 23.56
N ASP A 246 -17.62 18.76 24.21
CA ASP A 246 -16.44 19.28 24.93
C ASP A 246 -15.14 18.60 24.47
N GLY A 247 -14.42 19.22 23.51
CA GLY A 247 -13.18 18.67 22.93
C GLY A 247 -12.04 18.35 23.92
N GLU A 248 -12.01 18.97 25.11
CA GLU A 248 -11.02 18.66 26.16
C GLU A 248 -11.26 17.29 26.82
N GLN A 249 -12.52 16.85 26.95
CA GLN A 249 -12.86 15.55 27.54
C GLN A 249 -12.59 14.41 26.55
N ALA A 250 -12.90 14.62 25.28
CA ALA A 250 -12.59 13.69 24.20
C ALA A 250 -11.08 13.40 24.11
N GLU A 251 -10.24 14.45 24.22
CA GLU A 251 -8.79 14.33 24.20
C GLU A 251 -8.27 13.54 25.41
N GLU A 252 -8.80 13.79 26.61
CA GLU A 252 -8.43 13.03 27.82
C GLU A 252 -8.82 11.55 27.72
N LEU A 253 -10.01 11.25 27.18
CA LEU A 253 -10.47 9.88 26.97
C LEU A 253 -9.59 9.13 25.96
N LEU A 254 -9.20 9.80 24.87
CA LEU A 254 -8.32 9.22 23.85
C LEU A 254 -6.93 8.94 24.41
N GLU A 255 -6.37 9.84 25.22
CA GLU A 255 -5.08 9.62 25.89
C GLU A 255 -5.14 8.46 26.89
N GLN A 256 -6.24 8.32 27.65
CA GLN A 256 -6.44 7.17 28.53
C GLN A 256 -6.54 5.85 27.76
N LYS A 257 -7.25 5.84 26.62
CA LYS A 257 -7.31 4.66 25.73
C LYS A 257 -5.91 4.31 25.20
N ARG A 258 -5.16 5.31 24.73
CA ARG A 258 -3.80 5.16 24.21
C ARG A 258 -2.85 4.58 25.26
N ALA A 259 -2.89 5.11 26.48
CA ALA A 259 -2.08 4.63 27.60
C ALA A 259 -2.43 3.18 27.97
N ALA A 260 -3.72 2.83 27.98
CA ALA A 260 -4.18 1.47 28.28
C ALA A 260 -3.76 0.47 27.20
N LEU A 261 -3.88 0.84 25.92
CA LEU A 261 -3.47 0.01 24.79
C LEU A 261 -1.96 -0.21 24.77
N LYS A 262 -1.18 0.85 25.03
CA LYS A 262 0.28 0.73 25.20
C LYS A 262 0.65 -0.21 26.35
N ALA A 263 -0.02 -0.09 27.50
CA ALA A 263 0.24 -0.96 28.65
C ALA A 263 -0.10 -2.42 28.36
N LEU A 264 -1.20 -2.69 27.63
CA LEU A 264 -1.55 -4.04 27.19
C LEU A 264 -0.50 -4.60 26.23
N LEU A 265 -0.09 -3.80 25.23
CA LEU A 265 0.94 -4.17 24.26
C LEU A 265 2.25 -4.54 24.96
N ASP A 266 2.73 -3.69 25.89
CA ASP A 266 3.94 -3.95 26.67
C ASP A 266 3.80 -5.26 27.47
N GLY A 267 2.65 -5.50 28.10
CA GLY A 267 2.37 -6.74 28.81
C GLY A 267 2.33 -8.00 27.92
N LEU A 268 1.84 -7.90 26.69
CA LEU A 268 1.83 -8.98 25.70
C LEU A 268 3.25 -9.28 25.18
N VAL A 269 4.05 -8.24 24.94
CA VAL A 269 5.47 -8.36 24.59
C VAL A 269 6.24 -9.06 25.70
N GLU A 270 6.05 -8.65 26.96
CA GLU A 270 6.67 -9.30 28.13
C GLU A 270 6.24 -10.75 28.30
N ALA A 271 4.99 -11.08 27.97
CA ALA A 271 4.47 -12.44 28.00
C ALA A 271 4.97 -13.33 26.84
N GLY A 272 5.68 -12.77 25.86
CA GLY A 272 6.20 -13.52 24.70
C GLY A 272 5.14 -13.83 23.62
N VAL A 273 4.02 -13.12 23.62
CA VAL A 273 2.91 -13.31 22.64
C VAL A 273 3.39 -13.09 21.22
N VAL A 274 4.20 -12.05 21.00
CA VAL A 274 4.79 -11.65 19.73
C VAL A 274 5.47 -12.84 19.01
N ASP A 275 6.36 -13.55 19.70
CA ASP A 275 7.06 -14.71 19.13
C ASP A 275 6.10 -15.88 18.84
N LEU A 276 5.09 -16.07 19.69
CA LEU A 276 4.11 -17.15 19.56
C LEU A 276 3.14 -16.94 18.40
N VAL A 277 2.78 -15.68 18.10
CA VAL A 277 1.96 -15.29 16.95
C VAL A 277 2.70 -15.63 15.66
N VAL A 278 3.98 -15.25 15.53
CA VAL A 278 4.78 -15.61 14.34
C VAL A 278 4.98 -17.11 14.20
N ALA A 279 5.10 -17.83 15.32
CA ALA A 279 5.15 -19.30 15.28
C ALA A 279 3.86 -19.93 14.72
N GLN A 280 2.69 -19.27 14.82
CA GLN A 280 1.44 -19.78 14.25
C GLN A 280 1.46 -19.81 12.71
N LEU A 281 2.18 -18.91 12.06
CA LEU A 281 2.28 -18.87 10.59
C LEU A 281 2.78 -20.19 9.98
N GLN A 282 3.56 -20.96 10.74
CA GLN A 282 4.06 -22.27 10.31
C GLN A 282 3.13 -23.44 10.66
N ARG A 283 2.15 -23.21 11.54
CA ARG A 283 1.22 -24.25 12.03
C ARG A 283 -0.08 -24.29 11.23
N LEU A 284 -0.54 -23.13 10.74
CA LEU A 284 -1.81 -22.99 10.03
C LEU A 284 -1.76 -23.64 8.65
N ASN A 285 -2.80 -24.41 8.32
CA ASN A 285 -2.99 -25.07 7.05
C ASN A 285 -4.15 -24.43 6.27
N GLU A 286 -3.81 -23.62 5.26
CA GLU A 286 -4.80 -22.96 4.41
C GLU A 286 -5.67 -23.89 3.53
N GLU A 287 -5.45 -25.21 3.56
CA GLU A 287 -6.39 -26.16 2.97
C GLU A 287 -7.70 -26.25 3.78
N ASP A 288 -7.64 -25.97 5.08
CA ASP A 288 -8.80 -25.82 5.94
C ASP A 288 -9.31 -24.36 5.88
N GLU A 289 -10.62 -24.19 5.75
CA GLU A 289 -11.21 -22.85 5.60
C GLU A 289 -11.09 -22.02 6.88
N GLY A 290 -11.26 -22.63 8.06
CA GLY A 290 -11.15 -21.95 9.34
C GLY A 290 -9.70 -21.53 9.60
N GLU A 291 -8.74 -22.41 9.35
CA GLU A 291 -7.31 -22.08 9.50
C GLU A 291 -6.83 -21.05 8.45
N ARG A 292 -7.41 -21.04 7.25
CA ARG A 292 -7.16 -20.01 6.23
C ARG A 292 -7.59 -18.62 6.71
N THR A 293 -8.77 -18.52 7.34
CA THR A 293 -9.25 -17.29 7.98
C THR A 293 -8.36 -16.94 9.19
N GLY A 294 -7.96 -17.93 9.99
CA GLY A 294 -7.01 -17.72 11.08
C GLY A 294 -5.67 -17.14 10.62
N LEU A 295 -5.17 -17.52 9.43
CA LEU A 295 -3.97 -16.92 8.85
C LEU A 295 -4.17 -15.44 8.49
N PHE A 296 -5.34 -15.09 7.96
CA PHE A 296 -5.69 -13.70 7.67
C PHE A 296 -5.61 -12.85 8.94
N HIS A 297 -6.31 -13.28 10.00
CA HIS A 297 -6.28 -12.62 11.32
C HIS A 297 -4.88 -12.63 11.96
N THR A 298 -4.05 -13.64 11.68
CA THR A 298 -2.65 -13.65 12.15
C THR A 298 -1.83 -12.54 11.49
N LEU A 299 -2.02 -12.31 10.19
CA LEU A 299 -1.37 -11.21 9.48
C LEU A 299 -1.89 -9.86 9.95
N GLY A 300 -3.21 -9.72 10.18
CA GLY A 300 -3.83 -8.51 10.74
C GLY A 300 -3.34 -8.18 12.14
N LEU A 301 -3.24 -9.16 13.03
CA LEU A 301 -2.63 -8.95 14.33
C LEU A 301 -1.16 -8.49 14.22
N ILE A 302 -0.37 -9.08 13.32
CA ILE A 302 1.03 -8.64 13.11
C ILE A 302 1.07 -7.20 12.57
N GLU A 303 0.15 -6.83 11.68
CA GLU A 303 0.02 -5.47 11.18
C GLU A 303 -0.28 -4.49 12.31
N ASN A 304 -1.31 -4.78 13.12
CA ASN A 304 -1.69 -3.97 14.27
C ASN A 304 -0.51 -3.78 15.23
N LEU A 305 0.22 -4.85 15.55
CA LEU A 305 1.42 -4.79 16.40
C LEU A 305 2.50 -3.86 15.83
N VAL A 306 2.77 -3.94 14.52
CA VAL A 306 3.80 -3.12 13.85
C VAL A 306 3.34 -1.66 13.72
N THR A 307 2.06 -1.43 13.43
CA THR A 307 1.46 -0.08 13.33
C THR A 307 1.46 0.64 14.67
N LEU A 308 1.14 -0.07 15.76
CA LEU A 308 1.17 0.47 17.12
C LEU A 308 2.59 0.71 17.64
N SER A 309 3.52 -0.19 17.34
CA SER A 309 4.91 -0.09 17.76
C SER A 309 5.85 -0.73 16.72
N PRO A 310 6.43 0.09 15.80
CA PRO A 310 7.27 -0.40 14.71
C PRO A 310 8.48 -1.25 15.17
N GLN A 311 8.99 -0.99 16.37
CA GLN A 311 10.14 -1.72 16.93
C GLN A 311 9.87 -3.22 17.12
N ILE A 312 8.60 -3.62 17.26
CA ILE A 312 8.17 -5.02 17.37
C ILE A 312 8.48 -5.81 16.09
N ALA A 313 8.70 -5.14 14.95
CA ALA A 313 9.14 -5.83 13.74
C ALA A 313 10.57 -6.40 13.84
N SER A 314 11.42 -5.89 14.73
CA SER A 314 12.84 -6.27 14.78
C SER A 314 13.07 -7.77 15.07
N PRO A 315 12.42 -8.39 16.07
CA PRO A 315 12.45 -9.85 16.26
C PRO A 315 11.98 -10.65 15.03
N PHE A 316 10.93 -10.18 14.35
CA PHE A 316 10.36 -10.85 13.17
C PHE A 316 11.27 -10.78 11.95
N LEU A 317 12.04 -9.70 11.82
CA LEU A 317 12.99 -9.47 10.73
C LEU A 317 14.36 -10.10 10.99
N SER A 318 14.59 -10.65 12.19
CA SER A 318 15.79 -11.40 12.51
C SER A 318 15.98 -12.61 11.56
N PRO A 319 17.22 -12.97 11.20
CA PRO A 319 17.50 -14.15 10.37
C PRO A 319 17.01 -15.49 10.94
N LYS A 320 16.71 -15.55 12.24
CA LYS A 320 16.18 -16.74 12.90
C LYS A 320 14.66 -16.88 12.73
N SER A 321 13.98 -15.80 12.42
CA SER A 321 12.53 -15.78 12.26
C SER A 321 12.13 -16.33 10.89
N PRO A 322 11.11 -17.20 10.80
CA PRO A 322 10.61 -17.69 9.53
C PRO A 322 9.78 -16.65 8.77
N PHE A 323 9.43 -15.52 9.40
CA PHE A 323 8.46 -14.55 8.89
C PHE A 323 8.77 -14.06 7.47
N LEU A 324 9.98 -13.54 7.23
CA LEU A 324 10.35 -13.05 5.88
C LEU A 324 10.25 -14.16 4.82
N SER A 325 10.76 -15.35 5.14
CA SER A 325 10.73 -16.50 4.23
C SER A 325 9.29 -16.99 3.96
N PHE A 326 8.41 -16.89 4.96
CA PHE A 326 7.00 -17.20 4.84
C PHE A 326 6.30 -16.24 3.88
N LEU A 327 6.46 -14.92 4.04
CA LEU A 327 5.85 -13.92 3.18
C LEU A 327 6.24 -14.11 1.70
N ILE A 328 7.54 -14.25 1.42
CA ILE A 328 8.07 -14.49 0.07
C ILE A 328 7.54 -15.80 -0.51
N SER A 329 7.51 -16.86 0.29
CA SER A 329 6.98 -18.15 -0.15
C SER A 329 5.49 -18.07 -0.45
N ARG A 330 4.72 -17.36 0.39
CA ARG A 330 3.27 -17.26 0.27
C ARG A 330 2.84 -16.41 -0.91
N LEU A 331 3.48 -15.26 -1.14
CA LEU A 331 3.18 -14.38 -2.29
C LEU A 331 3.54 -15.03 -3.63
N ALA A 332 4.57 -15.89 -3.64
CA ALA A 332 5.02 -16.63 -4.82
C ALA A 332 4.14 -17.85 -5.17
N GLN A 333 3.19 -18.22 -4.33
CA GLN A 333 2.25 -19.31 -4.62
C GLN A 333 1.20 -18.85 -5.64
N ASP A 334 1.29 -19.37 -6.86
CA ASP A 334 0.43 -19.02 -8.01
C ASP A 334 -0.48 -20.19 -8.46
N LYS A 335 -0.45 -21.32 -7.73
CA LYS A 335 -1.13 -22.57 -8.10
C LYS A 335 -2.49 -22.77 -7.43
N LYS A 336 -2.87 -21.90 -6.49
CA LYS A 336 -4.15 -21.98 -5.79
C LYS A 336 -5.23 -21.22 -6.58
N PRO A 337 -6.52 -21.59 -6.44
CA PRO A 337 -7.63 -20.81 -7.02
C PRO A 337 -7.60 -19.36 -6.53
N SER A 338 -8.13 -18.42 -7.33
CA SER A 338 -8.11 -17.00 -6.98
C SER A 338 -8.84 -16.65 -5.69
N GLU A 339 -9.78 -17.50 -5.26
CA GLU A 339 -10.46 -17.40 -3.95
C GLU A 339 -9.48 -17.55 -2.76
N TYR A 340 -8.27 -18.06 -2.99
CA TYR A 340 -7.19 -18.19 -2.01
C TYR A 340 -6.16 -17.06 -2.11
N ASP A 341 -6.39 -16.06 -2.96
CA ASP A 341 -5.44 -14.98 -3.19
C ASP A 341 -5.50 -13.88 -2.11
N GLN A 342 -6.51 -13.84 -1.22
CA GLN A 342 -6.55 -12.83 -0.13
C GLN A 342 -5.29 -12.88 0.76
N ASN A 343 -4.99 -14.03 1.35
CA ASN A 343 -3.75 -14.21 2.15
C ASN A 343 -2.47 -14.03 1.31
N ARG A 344 -2.54 -14.22 -0.01
CA ARG A 344 -1.42 -13.96 -0.91
C ARG A 344 -1.18 -12.46 -1.07
N TYR A 345 -2.25 -11.70 -1.25
CA TYR A 345 -2.23 -10.26 -1.41
C TYR A 345 -1.80 -9.60 -0.11
N TYR A 346 -2.36 -10.08 1.01
CA TYR A 346 -1.97 -9.63 2.33
C TYR A 346 -0.49 -9.93 2.64
N ALA A 347 0.03 -11.08 2.21
CA ALA A 347 1.46 -11.36 2.34
C ALA A 347 2.36 -10.40 1.54
N ALA A 348 1.90 -9.89 0.39
CA ALA A 348 2.64 -8.89 -0.38
C ALA A 348 2.59 -7.51 0.27
N GLU A 349 1.43 -7.11 0.80
CA GLU A 349 1.25 -5.89 1.58
C GLU A 349 2.13 -5.90 2.83
N MET A 350 2.04 -6.96 3.63
CA MET A 350 2.87 -7.15 4.81
C MET A 350 4.36 -7.11 4.47
N LEU A 351 4.78 -7.72 3.36
CA LEU A 351 6.17 -7.66 2.91
C LEU A 351 6.59 -6.22 2.54
N ALA A 352 5.74 -5.48 1.83
CA ALA A 352 6.00 -4.09 1.49
C ALA A 352 6.09 -3.23 2.75
N LEU A 353 5.15 -3.39 3.69
CA LEU A 353 5.10 -2.69 4.97
C LEU A 353 6.38 -2.88 5.76
N VAL A 354 6.76 -4.13 6.09
CA VAL A 354 7.92 -4.38 6.97
C VAL A 354 9.26 -4.00 6.32
N LEU A 355 9.36 -4.12 4.99
CA LEU A 355 10.55 -3.68 4.28
C LEU A 355 10.60 -2.16 4.13
N SER A 356 9.48 -1.45 4.19
CA SER A 356 9.43 0.02 4.11
C SER A 356 9.72 0.73 5.43
N LEU A 357 9.72 0.00 6.55
CA LEU A 357 9.98 0.57 7.88
C LEU A 357 11.32 1.34 7.92
N PRO A 358 11.41 2.44 8.68
CA PRO A 358 12.64 3.22 8.81
C PRO A 358 13.74 2.38 9.47
N PRO A 359 14.89 2.14 8.79
CA PRO A 359 15.96 1.32 9.35
C PRO A 359 16.68 1.98 10.53
N GLU A 360 16.50 3.27 10.76
CA GLU A 360 16.99 4.00 11.94
C GLU A 360 16.16 3.70 13.20
N LEU A 361 14.89 3.31 13.01
CA LEU A 361 13.94 3.01 14.08
C LEU A 361 13.82 1.50 14.34
N VAL A 362 13.95 0.67 13.31
CA VAL A 362 13.69 -0.77 13.37
C VAL A 362 14.93 -1.55 12.95
N ASP A 363 15.50 -2.28 13.92
CA ASP A 363 16.67 -3.12 13.70
C ASP A 363 16.35 -4.28 12.75
N GLY A 364 17.29 -4.60 11.85
CA GLY A 364 17.18 -5.74 10.95
C GLY A 364 16.45 -5.47 9.63
N VAL A 365 15.84 -4.30 9.41
CA VAL A 365 15.18 -3.96 8.12
C VAL A 365 16.16 -4.04 6.95
N ASN A 366 17.32 -3.40 7.05
CA ASN A 366 18.33 -3.46 5.99
C ASN A 366 18.90 -4.88 5.79
N GLU A 367 19.03 -5.66 6.87
CA GLU A 367 19.42 -7.06 6.78
C GLU A 367 18.33 -7.89 6.07
N ALA A 368 17.05 -7.67 6.39
CA ALA A 368 15.92 -8.32 5.72
C ALA A 368 15.89 -7.99 4.23
N ARG A 369 16.03 -6.71 3.85
CA ARG A 369 16.13 -6.28 2.44
C ARG A 369 17.27 -7.00 1.71
N GLN A 370 18.43 -7.16 2.36
CA GLN A 370 19.56 -7.91 1.79
C GLN A 370 19.29 -9.41 1.71
N ARG A 371 18.62 -10.01 2.70
CA ARG A 371 18.23 -11.43 2.70
C ARG A 371 17.25 -11.76 1.58
N VAL A 372 16.34 -10.85 1.20
CA VAL A 372 15.51 -11.01 -0.01
C VAL A 372 16.37 -11.27 -1.26
N GLY A 373 17.53 -10.61 -1.38
CA GLY A 373 18.50 -10.85 -2.46
C GLY A 373 19.25 -12.18 -2.31
N GLN A 374 19.64 -12.55 -1.09
CA GLN A 374 20.46 -13.75 -0.82
C GLN A 374 19.66 -15.06 -0.87
N GLU A 375 18.38 -15.02 -0.51
CA GLU A 375 17.51 -16.19 -0.35
C GLU A 375 16.62 -16.45 -1.59
N GLY A 376 16.94 -15.83 -2.74
CA GLY A 376 16.16 -16.01 -3.99
C GLY A 376 14.79 -15.31 -4.00
N GLY A 377 14.59 -14.36 -3.08
CA GLY A 377 13.37 -13.56 -3.01
C GLY A 377 13.19 -12.65 -4.22
N VAL A 378 14.28 -12.05 -4.72
CA VAL A 378 14.23 -11.20 -5.94
C VAL A 378 13.69 -11.97 -7.14
N ASP A 379 14.17 -13.17 -7.40
CA ASP A 379 13.66 -14.03 -8.48
C ASP A 379 12.17 -14.35 -8.31
N SER A 380 11.73 -14.53 -7.06
CA SER A 380 10.33 -14.82 -6.73
C SER A 380 9.45 -13.61 -7.04
N LEU A 381 9.86 -12.41 -6.62
CA LEU A 381 9.17 -11.16 -6.93
C LEU A 381 9.12 -10.90 -8.44
N LEU A 382 10.24 -11.09 -9.16
CA LEU A 382 10.29 -10.93 -10.61
C LEU A 382 9.36 -11.91 -11.33
N LYS A 383 9.27 -13.17 -10.88
CA LYS A 383 8.33 -14.17 -11.45
C LYS A 383 6.88 -13.75 -11.25
N VAL A 384 6.51 -13.29 -10.05
CA VAL A 384 5.16 -12.77 -9.76
C VAL A 384 4.83 -11.58 -10.67
N LEU A 385 5.74 -10.60 -10.75
CA LEU A 385 5.56 -9.41 -11.59
C LEU A 385 5.51 -9.75 -13.09
N SER A 386 6.13 -10.85 -13.52
CA SER A 386 6.24 -11.21 -14.94
C SER A 386 4.91 -11.41 -15.68
N VAL A 387 3.82 -11.62 -14.93
CA VAL A 387 2.46 -11.74 -15.48
C VAL A 387 2.00 -10.41 -16.10
N TYR A 388 2.34 -9.28 -15.45
CA TYR A 388 1.86 -7.95 -15.83
C TYR A 388 2.57 -7.36 -17.06
N ARG A 389 3.61 -8.03 -17.58
CA ARG A 389 4.22 -7.67 -18.87
C ARG A 389 3.30 -7.92 -20.07
N LYS A 390 2.26 -8.75 -19.91
CA LYS A 390 1.34 -9.15 -20.98
C LYS A 390 -0.09 -8.69 -20.79
N ARG A 391 -0.52 -8.44 -19.55
CA ARG A 391 -1.89 -8.03 -19.22
C ARG A 391 -1.90 -7.04 -18.08
N ASP A 392 -3.00 -6.30 -17.96
CA ASP A 392 -3.33 -5.54 -16.76
C ASP A 392 -3.85 -6.48 -15.65
N PRO A 393 -3.76 -6.07 -14.37
CA PRO A 393 -4.54 -6.64 -13.28
C PRO A 393 -6.05 -6.63 -13.61
N HIS A 394 -6.80 -7.60 -13.09
CA HIS A 394 -8.24 -7.75 -13.35
C HIS A 394 -9.14 -7.06 -12.32
N SER A 395 -8.68 -6.93 -11.07
CA SER A 395 -9.44 -6.35 -9.95
C SER A 395 -8.62 -5.29 -9.21
N GLY A 396 -9.27 -4.50 -8.35
CA GLY A 396 -8.60 -3.54 -7.46
C GLY A 396 -7.55 -4.22 -6.58
N ASP A 397 -7.92 -5.33 -5.96
CA ASP A 397 -7.02 -6.10 -5.09
C ASP A 397 -5.78 -6.63 -5.86
N GLU A 398 -5.94 -7.03 -7.13
CA GLU A 398 -4.79 -7.44 -7.95
C GLU A 398 -3.90 -6.25 -8.34
N ILE A 399 -4.47 -5.04 -8.47
CA ILE A 399 -3.69 -3.80 -8.66
C ILE A 399 -2.84 -3.56 -7.42
N GLU A 400 -3.43 -3.56 -6.23
CA GLU A 400 -2.71 -3.37 -4.96
C GLU A 400 -1.64 -4.43 -4.76
N PHE A 401 -1.96 -5.71 -5.02
CA PHE A 401 -0.97 -6.79 -4.98
C PHE A 401 0.22 -6.54 -5.91
N MET A 402 -0.03 -6.10 -7.14
CA MET A 402 1.04 -5.73 -8.08
C MET A 402 1.87 -4.57 -7.52
N GLU A 403 1.23 -3.52 -7.02
CA GLU A 403 1.91 -2.34 -6.48
C GLU A 403 2.74 -2.66 -5.25
N ASN A 404 2.20 -3.41 -4.28
CA ASN A 404 2.90 -3.88 -3.10
C ASN A 404 4.11 -4.74 -3.46
N THR A 405 4.00 -5.60 -4.48
CA THR A 405 5.13 -6.40 -4.97
C THR A 405 6.23 -5.52 -5.57
N PHE A 406 5.87 -4.46 -6.30
CA PHE A 406 6.83 -3.47 -6.81
C PHE A 406 7.47 -2.65 -5.68
N ASP A 407 6.69 -2.20 -4.71
CA ASP A 407 7.19 -1.37 -3.61
C ASP A 407 8.12 -2.16 -2.68
N ALA A 408 7.82 -3.44 -2.41
CA ALA A 408 8.75 -4.36 -1.74
C ALA A 408 10.07 -4.49 -2.51
N LEU A 409 10.02 -4.68 -3.83
CA LEU A 409 11.23 -4.79 -4.66
C LEU A 409 12.04 -3.49 -4.70
N CYS A 410 11.38 -2.33 -4.83
CA CYS A 410 12.02 -1.02 -4.77
C CYS A 410 12.73 -0.80 -3.43
N SER A 411 12.07 -1.14 -2.32
CA SER A 411 12.66 -1.08 -0.99
C SER A 411 13.93 -1.92 -0.88
N CYS A 412 13.93 -3.14 -1.43
CA CYS A 412 15.13 -3.98 -1.48
C CYS A 412 16.25 -3.38 -2.36
N LEU A 413 15.91 -2.77 -3.51
CA LEU A 413 16.90 -2.18 -4.42
C LEU A 413 17.57 -0.93 -3.84
N SER A 414 16.91 -0.24 -2.91
CA SER A 414 17.43 0.91 -2.16
C SER A 414 18.16 0.53 -0.88
N SER A 415 18.41 -0.76 -0.61
CA SER A 415 19.14 -1.17 0.60
C SER A 415 20.59 -0.67 0.58
N PRO A 416 21.18 -0.29 1.73
CA PRO A 416 22.59 0.05 1.79
C PRO A 416 23.45 -1.18 1.54
N ILE A 417 24.68 -0.94 1.07
CA ILE A 417 25.68 -2.00 0.88
C ILE A 417 26.01 -2.64 2.25
N PRO A 418 26.04 -3.99 2.36
CA PRO A 418 26.42 -4.65 3.61
C PRO A 418 27.83 -4.21 4.05
N THR A 419 27.95 -3.62 5.24
CA THR A 419 29.21 -3.06 5.75
C THR A 419 30.26 -4.13 6.08
N ARG A 420 29.88 -5.40 6.23
CA ARG A 420 30.79 -6.53 6.47
C ARG A 420 30.18 -7.83 5.96
N SER A 421 30.67 -8.36 4.85
CA SER A 421 30.54 -9.81 4.63
C SER A 421 31.54 -10.52 5.53
N THR A 422 31.06 -11.13 6.62
CA THR A 422 31.85 -11.99 7.51
C THR A 422 32.32 -13.29 6.83
N THR A 423 32.02 -13.48 5.53
CA THR A 423 32.38 -14.67 4.75
C THR A 423 33.14 -14.37 3.46
N VAL A 424 33.44 -13.11 3.13
CA VAL A 424 34.20 -12.78 1.91
C VAL A 424 35.70 -12.79 2.18
N SER A 425 36.42 -13.58 1.37
CA SER A 425 37.88 -13.54 1.30
C SER A 425 38.37 -12.11 1.11
N PRO A 426 39.43 -11.68 1.83
CA PRO A 426 39.95 -10.32 1.69
C PRO A 426 40.33 -10.05 0.23
N GLY A 427 39.72 -9.02 -0.38
CA GLY A 427 40.07 -8.54 -1.73
C GLY A 427 38.96 -8.51 -2.79
N ARG A 428 37.70 -8.90 -2.51
CA ARG A 428 36.57 -8.59 -3.41
C ARG A 428 35.87 -7.30 -2.99
N PRO A 429 35.50 -6.42 -3.94
CA PRO A 429 34.67 -5.25 -3.65
C PRO A 429 33.35 -5.72 -3.03
N ALA A 430 32.79 -4.93 -2.10
CA ALA A 430 31.44 -5.16 -1.60
C ALA A 430 30.47 -5.05 -2.79
N VAL A 431 29.56 -6.00 -2.91
CA VAL A 431 28.61 -6.07 -4.02
C VAL A 431 27.21 -5.95 -3.45
N HIS A 432 26.38 -5.10 -4.05
CA HIS A 432 24.97 -5.03 -3.70
C HIS A 432 24.25 -6.32 -4.11
N VAL A 433 23.93 -7.16 -3.11
CA VAL A 433 23.34 -8.49 -3.33
C VAL A 433 22.00 -8.45 -4.07
N VAL A 434 21.11 -7.50 -3.75
CA VAL A 434 19.79 -7.38 -4.41
C VAL A 434 19.94 -6.95 -5.87
N LYS A 435 20.70 -5.88 -6.17
CA LYS A 435 20.96 -5.43 -7.54
C LYS A 435 21.65 -6.51 -8.39
N SER A 436 22.53 -7.31 -7.79
CA SER A 436 23.14 -8.46 -8.47
C SER A 436 22.12 -9.55 -8.78
N ALA A 437 21.29 -9.95 -7.81
CA ALA A 437 20.21 -10.91 -8.04
C ALA A 437 19.20 -10.39 -9.08
N PHE A 438 18.91 -9.09 -9.07
CA PHE A 438 18.02 -8.45 -10.05
C PHE A 438 18.60 -8.48 -11.47
N LEU A 439 19.92 -8.30 -11.62
CA LEU A 439 20.63 -8.45 -12.88
C LEU A 439 20.60 -9.91 -13.37
N GLU A 440 20.90 -10.87 -12.48
CA GLU A 440 20.90 -12.30 -12.80
C GLU A 440 19.50 -12.82 -13.16
N GLY A 441 18.46 -12.29 -12.50
CA GLY A 441 17.06 -12.64 -12.74
C GLY A 441 16.41 -12.00 -13.97
N GLU A 442 17.19 -11.37 -14.86
CA GLU A 442 16.70 -10.65 -16.05
C GLU A 442 15.67 -9.55 -15.71
N GLY A 443 15.84 -8.90 -14.54
CA GLY A 443 14.92 -7.88 -14.06
C GLY A 443 14.83 -6.67 -14.98
N VAL A 444 15.97 -6.22 -15.52
CA VAL A 444 16.03 -5.09 -16.47
C VAL A 444 15.22 -5.39 -17.73
N GLU A 445 15.38 -6.57 -18.30
CA GLU A 445 14.68 -7.02 -19.49
C GLU A 445 13.18 -7.10 -19.26
N LEU A 446 12.77 -7.64 -18.10
CA LEU A 446 11.36 -7.69 -17.74
C LEU A 446 10.74 -6.30 -17.67
N LEU A 447 11.40 -5.35 -17.00
CA LEU A 447 10.87 -4.00 -16.86
C LEU A 447 10.86 -3.26 -18.21
N VAL A 448 11.87 -3.42 -19.06
CA VAL A 448 11.86 -2.87 -20.43
C VAL A 448 10.70 -3.43 -21.26
N LEU A 449 10.34 -4.71 -21.10
CA LEU A 449 9.15 -5.28 -21.73
C LEU A 449 7.86 -4.63 -21.22
N MET A 450 7.75 -4.36 -19.92
CA MET A 450 6.59 -3.67 -19.33
C MET A 450 6.46 -2.23 -19.83
N LEU A 451 7.58 -1.49 -19.91
CA LEU A 451 7.61 -0.14 -20.48
C LEU A 451 7.09 -0.14 -21.92
N LYS A 452 7.43 -1.17 -22.71
CA LYS A 452 6.99 -1.32 -24.09
C LYS A 452 5.53 -1.76 -24.22
N ALA A 453 5.03 -2.59 -23.30
CA ALA A 453 3.67 -3.12 -23.32
C ALA A 453 2.60 -2.06 -23.05
N LYS A 454 2.96 -0.97 -22.36
CA LYS A 454 2.08 0.16 -22.06
C LYS A 454 0.89 -0.19 -21.16
N ASN A 455 1.02 -1.22 -20.33
CA ASN A 455 0.06 -1.65 -19.30
C ASN A 455 0.10 -0.72 -18.06
N LEU A 456 -0.77 -0.95 -17.08
CA LEU A 456 -0.77 -0.29 -15.76
C LEU A 456 0.56 -0.45 -15.01
N SER A 457 1.26 -1.56 -15.22
CA SER A 457 2.57 -1.82 -14.61
C SER A 457 3.69 -0.90 -15.11
N ARG A 458 3.44 -0.04 -16.11
CA ARG A 458 4.46 0.81 -16.74
C ARG A 458 5.08 1.81 -15.78
N SER A 459 4.26 2.56 -15.04
CA SER A 459 4.76 3.60 -14.12
C SER A 459 5.57 2.98 -13.00
N ARG A 460 5.09 1.86 -12.43
CA ARG A 460 5.84 1.10 -11.42
C ARG A 460 7.15 0.53 -11.97
N ALA A 461 7.16 0.04 -13.22
CA ALA A 461 8.39 -0.42 -13.85
C ALA A 461 9.41 0.71 -14.09
N ILE A 462 8.96 1.95 -14.37
CA ILE A 462 9.85 3.11 -14.48
C ILE A 462 10.46 3.43 -13.11
N LYS A 463 9.64 3.51 -12.06
CA LYS A 463 10.10 3.69 -10.67
C LYS A 463 11.12 2.61 -10.28
N THR A 464 10.83 1.33 -10.51
CA THR A 464 11.77 0.25 -10.15
C THR A 464 13.08 0.30 -10.93
N LEU A 465 13.05 0.72 -12.21
CA LEU A 465 14.28 0.96 -12.98
C LEU A 465 15.11 2.10 -12.38
N ASP A 466 14.50 3.18 -11.94
CA ASP A 466 15.19 4.27 -11.25
C ASP A 466 15.99 3.74 -10.04
N HIS A 467 15.31 3.07 -9.10
CA HIS A 467 15.95 2.46 -7.93
C HIS A 467 17.06 1.46 -8.31
N ALA A 468 16.84 0.65 -9.35
CA ALA A 468 17.82 -0.35 -9.80
C ALA A 468 19.09 0.30 -10.37
N LEU A 469 18.95 1.34 -11.18
CA LEU A 469 20.04 1.98 -11.93
C LEU A 469 20.84 3.00 -11.10
N GLN A 470 20.29 3.46 -9.98
CA GLN A 470 20.91 4.47 -9.11
C GLN A 470 22.23 4.00 -8.46
N GLY A 471 23.17 4.92 -8.29
CA GLY A 471 24.41 4.71 -7.52
C GLY A 471 25.47 3.87 -8.25
N ARG A 472 26.62 3.68 -7.61
CA ARG A 472 27.76 2.94 -8.23
C ARG A 472 27.41 1.49 -8.53
N GLU A 473 26.67 0.88 -7.63
CA GLU A 473 26.22 -0.52 -7.72
C GLU A 473 25.19 -0.72 -8.84
N GLY A 474 24.56 0.36 -9.33
CA GLY A 474 23.66 0.35 -10.48
C GLY A 474 24.38 0.34 -11.84
N ALA A 475 25.70 0.60 -11.89
CA ALA A 475 26.42 0.73 -13.15
C ALA A 475 26.32 -0.50 -14.09
N PRO A 476 26.44 -1.76 -13.61
CA PRO A 476 26.23 -2.94 -14.47
C PRO A 476 24.80 -3.02 -15.03
N LEU A 477 23.81 -2.57 -14.25
CA LEU A 477 22.42 -2.53 -14.68
C LEU A 477 22.20 -1.43 -15.74
N CYS A 478 22.90 -0.30 -15.65
CA CYS A 478 22.90 0.75 -16.68
C CYS A 478 23.39 0.22 -18.03
N GLU A 479 24.49 -0.53 -18.05
CA GLU A 479 24.97 -1.18 -19.27
C GLU A 479 23.92 -2.15 -19.81
N ARG A 480 23.37 -3.00 -18.94
CA ARG A 480 22.35 -3.99 -19.34
C ARG A 480 21.08 -3.35 -19.88
N PHE A 481 20.68 -2.21 -19.33
CA PHE A 481 19.54 -1.44 -19.79
C PHE A 481 19.74 -0.95 -21.23
N VAL A 482 20.92 -0.45 -21.56
CA VAL A 482 21.23 -0.01 -22.93
C VAL A 482 21.29 -1.20 -23.90
N GLU A 483 21.88 -2.32 -23.50
CA GLU A 483 21.91 -3.55 -24.30
C GLU A 483 20.52 -4.13 -24.59
N SER A 484 19.62 -4.03 -23.62
CA SER A 484 18.25 -4.54 -23.69
C SER A 484 17.29 -3.61 -24.46
N LEU A 485 17.82 -2.68 -25.25
CA LEU A 485 17.06 -1.66 -25.99
C LEU A 485 16.24 -0.72 -25.08
N GLY A 486 16.66 -0.54 -23.84
CA GLY A 486 16.02 0.33 -22.86
C GLY A 486 15.92 1.78 -23.34
N LEU A 487 16.97 2.33 -23.94
CA LEU A 487 16.99 3.70 -24.48
C LEU A 487 15.85 3.98 -25.46
N LYS A 488 15.62 3.07 -26.42
CA LYS A 488 14.53 3.26 -27.41
C LYS A 488 13.17 3.35 -26.72
N THR A 489 12.97 2.52 -25.70
CA THR A 489 11.69 2.43 -24.99
C THR A 489 11.51 3.62 -24.05
N LEU A 490 12.55 3.99 -23.28
CA LEU A 490 12.55 5.13 -22.38
C LEU A 490 12.26 6.44 -23.13
N PHE A 491 12.99 6.71 -24.21
CA PHE A 491 12.80 7.94 -24.99
C PHE A 491 11.44 7.99 -25.70
N ALA A 492 10.80 6.85 -25.97
CA ALA A 492 9.42 6.85 -26.47
C ALA A 492 8.42 7.33 -25.40
N VAL A 493 8.66 7.00 -24.13
CA VAL A 493 7.86 7.46 -22.98
C VAL A 493 8.18 8.93 -22.66
N PHE A 494 9.46 9.31 -22.66
CA PHE A 494 9.94 10.68 -22.42
C PHE A 494 9.32 11.70 -23.39
N MET A 495 9.18 11.34 -24.67
CA MET A 495 8.57 12.21 -25.69
C MET A 495 7.04 12.30 -25.59
N GLY A 496 6.39 11.55 -24.69
CA GLY A 496 4.93 11.55 -24.54
C GLY A 496 4.16 11.12 -25.80
N ARG A 497 4.82 10.49 -26.78
CA ARG A 497 4.22 10.10 -28.06
C ARG A 497 3.29 8.90 -27.85
N SER A 498 1.99 9.17 -27.69
CA SER A 498 0.93 8.20 -27.94
C SER A 498 0.43 8.42 -29.38
N ASP A 499 0.71 7.47 -30.27
CA ASP A 499 0.38 7.56 -31.71
C ASP A 499 -1.14 7.69 -32.00
N ASP A 500 -2.01 7.54 -31.00
CA ASP A 500 -3.46 7.59 -31.17
C ASP A 500 -4.12 8.69 -30.33
N LYS A 501 -4.39 9.83 -30.97
CA LYS A 501 -5.22 10.94 -30.44
C LYS A 501 -6.67 10.53 -30.07
N LYS A 502 -7.06 9.26 -30.22
CA LYS A 502 -8.44 8.76 -30.04
C LYS A 502 -8.65 7.80 -28.86
N LYS A 503 -7.62 7.43 -28.09
CA LYS A 503 -7.78 6.59 -26.88
C LYS A 503 -7.12 7.24 -25.66
N LYS A 504 -7.74 8.28 -25.12
CA LYS A 504 -7.50 8.71 -23.72
C LYS A 504 -8.18 7.68 -22.79
N LYS A 505 -7.54 6.53 -22.58
CA LYS A 505 -7.66 5.84 -21.30
C LYS A 505 -6.58 6.44 -20.40
N ALA A 506 -6.94 6.84 -19.18
CA ALA A 506 -6.05 7.54 -18.25
C ALA A 506 -4.78 6.74 -17.90
N ALA A 507 -4.82 5.42 -18.02
CA ALA A 507 -3.77 4.45 -17.66
C ALA A 507 -2.49 4.45 -18.52
N GLY A 508 -2.17 5.53 -19.23
CA GLY A 508 -1.00 5.50 -20.13
C GLY A 508 -0.41 6.83 -20.58
N LEU A 509 -0.82 7.93 -19.93
CA LEU A 509 -0.14 9.22 -20.03
C LEU A 509 1.03 9.23 -19.06
N THR A 510 2.19 9.68 -19.51
CA THR A 510 3.36 9.89 -18.64
C THR A 510 2.98 10.92 -17.56
N THR A 511 3.03 10.53 -16.29
CA THR A 511 2.74 11.41 -15.16
C THR A 511 3.94 12.32 -14.84
N HIS A 512 3.78 13.30 -13.94
CA HIS A 512 4.92 14.08 -13.46
C HIS A 512 5.93 13.23 -12.69
N GLU A 513 5.45 12.26 -11.90
CA GLU A 513 6.29 11.28 -11.21
C GLU A 513 7.06 10.39 -12.20
N ASP A 514 6.40 9.94 -13.28
CA ASP A 514 7.08 9.20 -14.34
C ASP A 514 8.20 10.04 -14.97
N ILE A 515 7.99 11.34 -15.20
CA ILE A 515 9.01 12.24 -15.75
C ILE A 515 10.19 12.34 -14.79
N GLU A 516 9.94 12.53 -13.50
CA GLU A 516 10.99 12.59 -12.48
C GLU A 516 11.85 11.32 -12.48
N HIS A 517 11.23 10.14 -12.43
CA HIS A 517 11.95 8.87 -12.50
C HIS A 517 12.68 8.67 -13.84
N ILE A 518 12.13 9.12 -14.97
CA ILE A 518 12.84 9.09 -16.26
C ILE A 518 14.09 9.97 -16.21
N LEU A 519 14.00 11.17 -15.65
CA LEU A 519 15.14 12.08 -15.49
C LEU A 519 16.19 11.52 -14.52
N ALA A 520 15.76 10.82 -13.47
CA ALA A 520 16.63 10.12 -12.54
C ALA A 520 17.36 8.93 -13.21
N ILE A 521 16.66 8.17 -14.07
CA ILE A 521 17.28 7.14 -14.93
C ILE A 521 18.31 7.76 -15.86
N LEU A 522 17.98 8.85 -16.57
CA LEU A 522 18.93 9.54 -17.45
C LEU A 522 20.15 10.03 -16.68
N SER A 523 19.94 10.62 -15.51
CA SER A 523 21.01 11.05 -14.62
C SER A 523 21.92 9.87 -14.24
N SER A 524 21.34 8.73 -13.84
CA SER A 524 22.10 7.52 -13.50
C SER A 524 22.87 6.95 -14.70
N LEU A 525 22.30 7.00 -15.91
CA LEU A 525 23.02 6.61 -17.13
C LEU A 525 24.18 7.55 -17.43
N PHE A 526 24.01 8.86 -17.24
CA PHE A 526 25.07 9.85 -17.43
C PHE A 526 26.15 9.80 -16.33
N THR A 527 25.83 9.37 -15.12
CA THR A 527 26.82 9.21 -14.06
C THR A 527 27.61 7.90 -14.21
N SER A 528 26.90 6.81 -14.53
CA SER A 528 27.47 5.47 -14.40
C SER A 528 28.05 4.88 -15.68
N LEU A 529 27.61 5.33 -16.87
CA LEU A 529 28.17 4.82 -18.14
C LEU A 529 29.52 5.49 -18.45
N PRO A 530 30.61 4.71 -18.67
CA PRO A 530 31.91 5.28 -19.01
C PRO A 530 31.87 6.09 -20.31
N SER A 531 32.58 7.22 -20.37
CA SER A 531 32.55 8.17 -21.50
C SER A 531 32.85 7.52 -22.86
N ASP A 532 33.88 6.65 -22.91
CA ASP A 532 34.30 5.97 -24.15
C ASP A 532 33.49 4.70 -24.48
N SER A 533 32.45 4.39 -23.71
CA SER A 533 31.69 3.14 -23.90
C SER A 533 30.74 3.23 -25.10
N PRO A 534 30.52 2.11 -25.82
CA PRO A 534 29.46 2.04 -26.84
C PRO A 534 28.08 2.37 -26.29
N SER A 535 27.83 2.08 -25.02
CA SER A 535 26.57 2.39 -24.34
C SER A 535 26.37 3.90 -24.17
N ARG A 536 27.41 4.63 -23.74
CA ARG A 536 27.41 6.10 -23.67
C ARG A 536 27.21 6.75 -25.03
N MET A 537 27.93 6.29 -26.05
CA MET A 537 27.77 6.82 -27.42
C MET A 537 26.33 6.64 -27.94
N ARG A 538 25.67 5.51 -27.62
CA ARG A 538 24.25 5.30 -27.97
C ARG A 538 23.31 6.22 -27.21
N LEU A 539 23.60 6.54 -25.95
CA LEU A 539 22.85 7.51 -25.17
C LEU A 539 22.97 8.91 -25.78
N LEU A 540 24.20 9.37 -26.06
CA LEU A 540 24.45 10.67 -26.69
C LEU A 540 23.77 10.80 -28.06
N ALA A 541 23.83 9.74 -28.88
CA ALA A 541 23.14 9.70 -30.17
C ALA A 541 21.63 10.00 -30.04
N LYS A 542 20.98 9.66 -28.91
CA LYS A 542 19.57 9.99 -28.69
C LYS A 542 19.29 11.48 -28.63
N PHE A 543 20.22 12.27 -28.12
CA PHE A 543 20.07 13.72 -28.02
C PHE A 543 20.36 14.44 -29.34
N VAL A 544 21.05 13.80 -30.28
CA VAL A 544 21.35 14.34 -31.62
C VAL A 544 20.32 13.90 -32.68
N GLU A 545 19.58 12.82 -32.43
CA GLU A 545 18.52 12.31 -33.33
C GLU A 545 17.46 13.38 -33.67
N ASN A 546 17.01 13.40 -34.94
CA ASN A 546 15.89 14.21 -35.43
C ASN A 546 16.01 15.72 -35.09
N ASP A 547 17.12 16.35 -35.48
CA ASP A 547 17.37 17.78 -35.26
C ASP A 547 17.26 18.19 -33.78
N TYR A 548 17.82 17.36 -32.89
CA TYR A 548 17.85 17.58 -31.45
C TYR A 548 16.48 17.59 -30.75
N GLU A 549 15.47 16.85 -31.27
CA GLU A 549 14.10 16.84 -30.71
C GLU A 549 14.04 16.45 -29.22
N LYS A 550 15.01 15.70 -28.70
CA LYS A 550 15.07 15.31 -27.28
C LYS A 550 15.56 16.45 -26.40
N VAL A 551 16.45 17.28 -26.92
CA VAL A 551 16.91 18.50 -26.27
C VAL A 551 15.76 19.50 -26.21
N ASP A 552 14.98 19.64 -27.29
CA ASP A 552 13.75 20.45 -27.31
C ASP A 552 12.80 20.02 -26.19
N ARG A 553 12.50 18.71 -26.08
CA ARG A 553 11.61 18.20 -25.04
C ARG A 553 12.19 18.38 -23.64
N LEU A 554 13.51 18.24 -23.46
CA LEU A 554 14.16 18.44 -22.16
C LEU A 554 13.98 19.89 -21.67
N LEU A 555 14.14 20.88 -22.55
CA LEU A 555 13.94 22.29 -22.19
C LEU A 555 12.46 22.68 -22.09
N GLU A 556 11.55 21.99 -22.79
CA GLU A 556 10.11 22.12 -22.56
C GLU A 556 9.75 21.65 -21.14
N ILE A 557 10.26 20.49 -20.70
CA ILE A 557 10.06 19.98 -19.33
C ILE A 557 10.64 20.96 -18.31
N ARG A 558 11.84 21.51 -18.56
CA ARG A 558 12.46 22.52 -17.70
C ARG A 558 11.53 23.71 -17.46
N GLU A 559 10.95 24.27 -18.53
CA GLU A 559 10.01 25.38 -18.43
C GLU A 559 8.72 25.00 -17.70
N GLU A 560 8.16 23.82 -18.00
CA GLU A 560 6.96 23.31 -17.31
C GLU A 560 7.20 23.24 -15.79
N LEU A 561 8.39 22.80 -15.36
CA LEU A 561 8.79 22.70 -13.96
C LEU A 561 9.04 24.07 -13.32
N GLU A 562 9.78 24.97 -13.98
CA GLU A 562 9.98 26.35 -13.49
C GLU A 562 8.64 27.06 -13.29
N ALA A 563 7.74 26.95 -14.27
CA ALA A 563 6.41 27.53 -14.18
C ALA A 563 5.55 26.90 -13.08
N ARG A 564 5.76 25.62 -12.76
CA ARG A 564 5.06 24.94 -11.66
C ARG A 564 5.57 25.41 -10.31
N ILE A 565 6.89 25.46 -10.12
CA ILE A 565 7.53 25.94 -8.89
C ILE A 565 7.15 27.39 -8.62
N ALA A 566 7.23 28.26 -9.65
CA ALA A 566 6.87 29.67 -9.52
C ALA A 566 5.38 29.92 -9.22
N LYS A 567 4.49 28.99 -9.58
CA LYS A 567 3.06 29.07 -9.26
C LYS A 567 2.71 28.47 -7.91
N GLY A 568 3.47 27.46 -7.49
CA GLY A 568 3.25 26.76 -6.22
C GLY A 568 3.68 27.58 -5.02
N ILE A 569 4.67 28.45 -5.19
CA ILE A 569 5.24 29.25 -4.11
C ILE A 569 4.60 30.65 -4.12
N ASP A 570 3.89 31.01 -3.05
CA ASP A 570 3.41 32.37 -2.85
C ASP A 570 4.60 33.30 -2.54
N PRO A 571 4.88 34.33 -3.35
CA PRO A 571 5.98 35.26 -3.11
C PRO A 571 5.92 35.98 -1.76
N ALA A 572 4.72 36.19 -1.20
CA ALA A 572 4.58 36.80 0.12
C ALA A 572 5.03 35.83 1.21
N LEU A 573 4.61 34.57 1.13
CA LEU A 573 4.97 33.52 2.08
C LEU A 573 6.45 33.16 1.99
N ALA A 574 6.99 33.09 0.77
CA ALA A 574 8.41 32.81 0.52
C ALA A 574 9.36 33.81 1.17
N SER A 575 8.91 35.04 1.44
CA SER A 575 9.72 36.07 2.11
C SER A 575 9.75 35.94 3.64
N GLU A 576 8.83 35.15 4.20
CA GLU A 576 8.71 34.86 5.63
C GLU A 576 9.35 33.53 6.02
N MET A 577 9.55 32.63 5.04
CA MET A 577 10.19 31.33 5.19
C MET A 577 11.71 31.46 5.28
N ASP A 578 12.34 30.56 6.02
CA ASP A 578 13.80 30.40 5.94
C ASP A 578 14.22 29.61 4.68
N ASP A 579 15.53 29.52 4.45
CA ASP A 579 16.08 28.90 3.24
C ASP A 579 15.73 27.39 3.15
N ASP A 580 15.64 26.69 4.29
CA ASP A 580 15.34 25.26 4.35
C ASP A 580 13.84 25.00 4.10
N GLU A 581 12.97 25.78 4.75
CA GLU A 581 11.52 25.75 4.53
C GLU A 581 11.19 26.05 3.07
N LEU A 582 11.82 27.08 2.48
CA LEU A 582 11.62 27.43 1.08
C LEU A 582 12.11 26.32 0.14
N TYR A 583 13.21 25.64 0.47
CA TYR A 583 13.70 24.50 -0.30
C TYR A 583 12.73 23.32 -0.25
N LEU A 584 12.18 22.99 0.92
CA LEU A 584 11.16 21.94 1.06
C LEU A 584 9.90 22.24 0.25
N GLU A 585 9.41 23.49 0.28
CA GLU A 585 8.25 23.91 -0.51
C GLU A 585 8.52 23.84 -2.02
N LYS A 586 9.74 24.22 -2.46
CA LYS A 586 10.17 24.03 -3.85
C LYS A 586 10.20 22.55 -4.24
N LEU A 587 10.66 21.66 -3.35
CA LEU A 587 10.66 20.20 -3.58
C LEU A 587 9.23 19.67 -3.76
N GLU A 588 8.28 20.10 -2.94
CA GLU A 588 6.86 19.72 -3.09
C GLU A 588 6.30 20.14 -4.46
N ASN A 589 6.82 21.22 -5.03
CA ASN A 589 6.42 21.77 -6.32
C ASN A 589 7.26 21.27 -7.52
N GLY A 590 8.17 20.30 -7.32
CA GLY A 590 8.90 19.63 -8.40
C GLY A 590 10.34 20.11 -8.63
N LEU A 591 10.98 20.74 -7.64
CA LEU A 591 12.39 21.16 -7.74
C LEU A 591 13.34 20.00 -8.03
N PHE A 592 13.10 18.81 -7.46
CA PHE A 592 13.98 17.67 -7.70
C PHE A 592 14.01 17.27 -9.19
N ALA A 593 12.86 17.25 -9.86
CA ALA A 593 12.79 17.05 -11.30
C ALA A 593 13.50 18.16 -12.09
N LEU A 594 13.47 19.42 -11.63
CA LEU A 594 14.19 20.53 -12.26
C LEU A 594 15.71 20.34 -12.12
N GLN A 595 16.18 19.98 -10.92
CA GLN A 595 17.59 19.68 -10.65
C GLN A 595 18.11 18.53 -11.52
N LEU A 596 17.33 17.45 -11.67
CA LEU A 596 17.66 16.33 -12.56
C LEU A 596 17.65 16.75 -14.05
N THR A 597 16.73 17.62 -14.44
CA THR A 597 16.68 18.18 -15.80
C THR A 597 17.96 18.96 -16.11
N ASP A 598 18.35 19.87 -15.22
CA ASP A 598 19.53 20.72 -15.38
C ASP A 598 20.82 19.92 -15.29
N TYR A 599 20.83 18.84 -14.49
CA TYR A 599 21.93 17.87 -14.47
C TYR A 599 22.12 17.18 -15.82
N VAL A 600 21.03 16.72 -16.44
CA VAL A 600 21.08 16.12 -17.78
C VAL A 600 21.48 17.14 -18.85
N VAL A 601 20.97 18.38 -18.77
CA VAL A 601 21.39 19.49 -19.65
C VAL A 601 22.89 19.72 -19.57
N ALA A 602 23.46 19.76 -18.37
CA ALA A 602 24.88 19.98 -18.17
C ALA A 602 25.75 18.89 -18.81
N TRP A 603 25.37 17.62 -18.62
CA TRP A 603 26.05 16.50 -19.27
C TRP A 603 25.97 16.56 -20.79
N VAL A 604 24.80 16.87 -21.35
CA VAL A 604 24.64 16.99 -22.81
C VAL A 604 25.48 18.13 -23.37
N CYS A 605 25.53 19.28 -22.69
CA CYS A 605 26.37 20.41 -23.08
C CYS A 605 27.87 20.08 -23.05
N MET A 606 28.31 19.28 -22.07
CA MET A 606 29.71 18.88 -21.90
C MET A 606 30.15 17.90 -23.00
N GLU A 607 29.28 16.98 -23.39
CA GLU A 607 29.64 15.84 -24.24
C GLU A 607 29.43 16.11 -25.75
N ASP A 608 28.53 17.02 -26.12
CA ASP A 608 28.24 17.33 -27.54
C ASP A 608 28.12 18.83 -27.81
N ASP A 609 29.03 19.35 -28.65
CA ASP A 609 29.09 20.76 -29.04
C ASP A 609 27.82 21.23 -29.76
N GLY A 610 27.24 20.38 -30.61
CA GLY A 610 26.06 20.73 -31.41
C GLY A 610 24.80 20.84 -30.56
N ALA A 611 24.62 19.91 -29.63
CA ALA A 611 23.55 19.95 -28.64
C ALA A 611 23.70 21.14 -27.69
N ARG A 612 24.94 21.46 -27.25
CA ARG A 612 25.22 22.67 -26.45
C ARG A 612 24.77 23.93 -27.16
N ASP A 613 25.19 24.13 -28.41
CA ASP A 613 24.84 25.33 -29.19
C ASP A 613 23.32 25.45 -29.39
N HIS A 614 22.64 24.31 -29.56
CA HIS A 614 21.18 24.24 -29.63
C HIS A 614 20.51 24.61 -28.30
N ILE A 615 21.03 24.14 -27.16
CA ILE A 615 20.56 24.49 -25.81
C ILE A 615 20.70 26.00 -25.56
N ILE A 616 21.88 26.57 -25.83
CA ILE A 616 22.13 28.02 -25.68
C ILE A 616 21.13 28.83 -26.53
N MET A 617 20.91 28.39 -27.77
CA MET A 617 19.96 29.02 -28.68
C MET A 617 18.52 28.97 -28.15
N LEU A 618 18.09 27.86 -27.54
CA LEU A 618 16.76 27.72 -26.96
C LEU A 618 16.56 28.51 -25.67
N LEU A 619 17.55 28.51 -24.77
CA LEU A 619 17.53 29.33 -23.54
C LEU A 619 17.46 30.82 -23.86
N SER A 620 18.25 31.29 -24.83
CA SER A 620 18.28 32.72 -25.21
C SER A 620 16.96 33.23 -25.80
N ARG A 621 16.13 32.35 -26.40
CA ARG A 621 14.78 32.72 -26.87
C ARG A 621 13.82 33.05 -25.71
N ARG A 622 14.18 32.73 -24.48
CA ARG A 622 13.39 32.90 -23.26
C ARG A 622 14.08 33.79 -22.23
N ASP A 623 15.06 34.58 -22.67
CA ASP A 623 15.87 35.45 -21.82
C ASP A 623 16.62 34.69 -20.70
N GLN A 624 16.89 33.39 -20.91
CA GLN A 624 17.70 32.54 -20.04
C GLN A 624 19.06 32.23 -20.67
N SER A 625 19.98 31.75 -19.84
CA SER A 625 21.36 31.42 -20.18
C SER A 625 21.83 30.17 -19.44
N LEU A 626 23.02 29.67 -19.76
CA LEU A 626 23.62 28.57 -19.00
C LEU A 626 23.88 28.93 -17.53
N ARG A 627 23.90 30.22 -17.16
CA ARG A 627 24.03 30.64 -15.75
C ARG A 627 22.81 30.29 -14.92
N ASP A 628 21.62 30.26 -15.53
CA ASP A 628 20.39 29.88 -14.84
C ASP A 628 20.40 28.38 -14.52
N VAL A 629 20.97 27.57 -15.42
CA VAL A 629 21.23 26.14 -15.19
C VAL A 629 22.26 25.95 -14.07
N VAL A 630 23.37 26.70 -14.10
CA VAL A 630 24.41 26.66 -13.06
C VAL A 630 23.82 26.98 -11.68
N ALA A 631 22.97 28.00 -11.57
CA ALA A 631 22.34 28.37 -10.29
C ALA A 631 21.55 27.21 -9.67
N VAL A 632 20.80 26.45 -10.49
CA VAL A 632 20.05 25.26 -10.03
C VAL A 632 21.01 24.14 -9.61
N LEU A 633 22.11 23.92 -10.34
CA LEU A 633 23.11 22.91 -10.00
C LEU A 633 23.86 23.25 -8.70
N ASP A 634 24.15 24.52 -8.44
CA ASP A 634 24.80 24.99 -7.22
C ASP A 634 23.86 24.87 -6.00
N GLU A 635 22.58 25.24 -6.15
CA GLU A 635 21.54 24.97 -5.14
C GLU A 635 21.46 23.47 -4.88
N TYR A 636 21.52 22.64 -5.92
CA TYR A 636 21.48 21.19 -5.77
C TYR A 636 22.71 20.62 -5.04
N ALA A 637 23.91 21.07 -5.40
CA ALA A 637 25.16 20.63 -4.79
C ALA A 637 25.26 21.02 -3.31
N SER A 638 24.70 22.18 -2.95
CA SER A 638 24.67 22.70 -1.58
C SER A 638 23.78 21.86 -0.65
N ASN A 639 22.71 21.26 -1.20
CA ASN A 639 21.73 20.47 -0.46
C ASN A 639 21.94 18.94 -0.56
N ILE A 640 22.89 18.47 -1.37
CA ILE A 640 23.30 17.05 -1.39
C ILE A 640 24.24 16.79 -0.22
N GLY A 641 23.93 15.77 0.60
CA GLY A 641 24.89 15.18 1.55
C GLY A 641 24.53 15.23 3.03
N ASP A 642 23.42 15.86 3.42
CA ASP A 642 23.03 15.91 4.85
C ASP A 642 22.54 14.57 5.42
N GLY A 643 22.07 13.65 4.58
CA GLY A 643 21.64 12.30 5.00
C GLY A 643 22.77 11.26 5.11
N ASP A 644 23.91 11.50 4.46
CA ASP A 644 25.06 10.58 4.41
C ASP A 644 26.14 10.94 5.44
N ALA A 645 25.83 11.83 6.38
CA ALA A 645 26.68 12.22 7.50
C ALA A 645 26.81 11.07 8.52
N ALA A 646 27.35 9.94 8.05
CA ALA A 646 27.85 8.85 8.86
C ALA A 646 29.06 9.34 9.67
N GLY A 647 28.79 9.99 10.79
CA GLY A 647 29.64 10.10 11.98
C GLY A 647 30.98 10.84 11.82
N ALA A 648 31.31 11.65 12.82
CA ALA A 648 32.62 12.30 12.98
C ALA A 648 33.83 11.34 13.16
N ASP A 649 33.69 10.06 12.80
CA ASP A 649 34.66 8.97 13.01
C ASP A 649 35.07 8.26 11.69
N ARG A 650 34.93 8.93 10.53
CA ARG A 650 35.33 8.37 9.24
C ARG A 650 36.87 8.45 9.06
N PRO A 651 37.57 7.35 8.70
CA PRO A 651 39.02 7.39 8.45
C PRO A 651 39.36 8.36 7.31
N GLU A 652 40.48 9.09 7.42
CA GLU A 652 40.96 10.04 6.38
C GLU A 652 41.15 9.40 4.99
N ASP A 653 41.35 8.08 4.92
CA ASP A 653 41.53 7.31 3.68
C ASP A 653 40.24 6.62 3.17
N ALA A 654 39.06 6.94 3.72
CA ALA A 654 37.81 6.34 3.27
C ALA A 654 37.46 6.80 1.83
N PRO A 655 36.96 5.89 0.96
CA PRO A 655 36.49 6.31 -0.36
C PRO A 655 35.36 7.33 -0.23
N PRO A 656 35.25 8.30 -1.16
CA PRO A 656 34.22 9.33 -1.09
C PRO A 656 32.83 8.68 -1.03
N THR A 657 31.90 9.27 -0.28
CA THR A 657 30.49 8.86 -0.31
C THR A 657 29.89 9.09 -1.69
N GLU A 658 28.74 8.48 -1.96
CA GLU A 658 28.00 8.78 -3.19
C GLU A 658 27.56 10.24 -3.22
N GLY A 659 27.16 10.81 -2.07
CA GLY A 659 26.87 12.24 -1.94
C GLY A 659 28.07 13.14 -2.27
N GLU A 660 29.28 12.81 -1.76
CA GLU A 660 30.51 13.56 -2.04
C GLU A 660 30.89 13.51 -3.52
N GLU A 661 30.81 12.35 -4.16
CA GLU A 661 31.06 12.23 -5.60
C GLU A 661 30.02 12.99 -6.43
N ARG A 662 28.74 12.90 -6.06
CA ARG A 662 27.68 13.61 -6.78
C ARG A 662 27.88 15.12 -6.67
N ARG A 663 28.23 15.62 -5.49
CA ARG A 663 28.57 17.03 -5.26
C ARG A 663 29.79 17.45 -6.11
N ALA A 664 30.82 16.61 -6.18
CA ALA A 664 31.99 16.89 -7.02
C ALA A 664 31.64 16.95 -8.50
N ILE A 665 30.83 16.00 -9.01
CA ILE A 665 30.38 15.99 -10.41
C ILE A 665 29.57 17.26 -10.72
N LEU A 666 28.66 17.65 -9.82
CA LEU A 666 27.87 18.88 -9.98
C LEU A 666 28.76 20.12 -10.08
N GLY A 667 29.77 20.24 -9.21
CA GLY A 667 30.70 21.36 -9.22
C GLY A 667 31.53 21.44 -10.52
N GLU A 668 32.02 20.31 -11.02
CA GLU A 668 32.77 20.26 -12.29
C GLU A 668 31.88 20.60 -13.49
N LEU A 669 30.64 20.11 -13.51
CA LEU A 669 29.67 20.44 -14.55
C LEU A 669 29.29 21.93 -14.53
N ALA A 670 29.06 22.49 -13.34
CA ALA A 670 28.78 23.92 -13.16
C ALA A 670 29.95 24.78 -13.68
N GLN A 671 31.18 24.46 -13.27
CA GLN A 671 32.38 25.15 -13.72
C GLN A 671 32.58 25.06 -15.24
N TYR A 672 32.30 23.89 -15.84
CA TYR A 672 32.34 23.73 -17.28
C TYR A 672 31.32 24.65 -17.96
N LEU A 673 30.05 24.64 -17.50
CA LEU A 673 28.99 25.48 -18.07
C LEU A 673 29.32 26.97 -17.96
N GLU A 674 29.85 27.44 -16.84
CA GLU A 674 30.30 28.83 -16.68
C GLU A 674 31.38 29.23 -17.69
N SER A 675 32.25 28.29 -18.07
CA SER A 675 33.32 28.56 -19.04
C SER A 675 32.81 28.73 -20.48
N VAL A 676 31.60 28.24 -20.77
CA VAL A 676 30.96 28.27 -22.09
C VAL A 676 29.68 29.13 -22.13
N ALA A 677 29.30 29.76 -21.01
CA ALA A 677 28.08 30.55 -20.82
C ALA A 677 28.09 31.96 -21.41
#